data_AF-A0A383WML2-F1
#
_entry.id   AF-A0A383WML2-F1
#
_cell.length_a   1.000
_cell.length_b   1.000
_cell.length_c   1.000
_cell.angle_alpha   90.00
_cell.angle_beta   90.00
_cell.angle_gamma   90.00
#
_symmetry.space_group_name_H-M   'P 1'
#
loop_
_entity.id
_entity.type
_entity.pdbx_description
1 polymer ?
#
loop_
_entity_poly.entity_id
_entity_poly.type
_entity_poly.pdbx_seq_one_letter_code
_entity_poly.pdbx_strand_id
1 'polypeptide(L)'
;MPFHRGIQVTPQALGAMKAALMYCQRVGGVLLMAPEHKNSLHLKQLELALAADSSSNSHSAGQQACAAQVLELLEGFPYFDILDESDEVLHHHRQQLVYAWGECIPLPALEARMEAVQSLLLLLLSKLADAGAPELNREGLALKTGLAADRKPGSYCGLQLLSGEQLDASEGTILQLLAAALVADPPMQDELGWMRGFQKQGRLLVKMMTDRSKDAAAVIAREAALSALPDDKLHQLLAARGLLACGLLVHCLQSRHSVNHGVNRTPTAKKRLAVPFRAADLPAPRSEFSQADVAMVYTHISYYNDGLSKAEFRQAVMMLLSRGPSEQAYHFNRWLAQGKACGSQDTRGCTVTFDAVDKVNPYNSQLMQSMWAYFSHNMEVVNFWLASCVLPRETKQYPSRLAASAWHLAQRPSQGRGLAGFSGTNDNHWLLPSQVQQVPLAGAPELQGTNGKMLDMLLRHGRYDTLLLPHDDAQATTPVWQLLLQQALERGVDAVIDVGALLAGVKLRSAAEYIMAHMPPGRYQGVTYFCSTAGCWVILDPVGRIAPKASSHLAEADTLALFDDARCRGADLKLRQEAVGLLTLSAGMQKDKLMQAAGRLRQLDRGQTLLLMGLPDISSKIAAAAAAGRSSLGKQAPLSKPTAAAAQAPEMRAVLSWVMANTVDATLAGIAEAAQQGMQFAATYRGAPQGCVLPERLSVDELYAGRKVHEPLPQLLQAAAAHCTAHAAMHAAVASSASNGGSSSSSSSGNGAGCGNMGAAVSIHSVLQRFSGLGQGHTVLAGQGTDEECERELQQEEEEETEREVQVPAATAAAEASWAWRSALTASSASALQQAGCQMLQLPQAVLKVGAEGGVGAVAWSAKAWVSHNFLLSISCATVSPGLRDYLRPVGALLLFPASQELLLLSEREADAVQSEAWAAAASKPHAASGSRPNLLLSLPYLRLACAESSTADSRNTAAAAAAAPEPAGPNGAPQQLLLATALTASSRRDAAVIPPPEQLASLVPVDLLVSVQLFAGAVMYGSLGQREQLHGLVTGKRGAAQELLAWRGRLHLLARSDLDRACNQQLPATQPE
;
A
#
# COMPACT_ATOMS: atom_id res chain seq x y z
N MET A 1 15.40 -7.64 -9.87
CA MET A 1 15.17 -8.25 -11.19
C MET A 1 13.67 -8.24 -11.45
N PRO A 2 13.15 -7.21 -12.13
CA PRO A 2 11.76 -7.18 -12.54
C PRO A 2 11.49 -8.21 -13.64
N PHE A 3 10.26 -8.74 -13.67
CA PHE A 3 9.76 -9.59 -14.76
C PHE A 3 8.24 -9.49 -14.87
N HIS A 4 7.70 -9.42 -16.08
CA HIS A 4 6.26 -9.34 -16.37
C HIS A 4 5.94 -10.00 -17.73
N ARG A 5 4.69 -10.39 -17.99
CA ARG A 5 4.26 -11.13 -19.21
C ARG A 5 4.69 -10.48 -20.53
N GLY A 6 4.70 -9.16 -20.61
CA GLY A 6 5.06 -8.37 -21.80
C GLY A 6 6.51 -8.50 -22.27
N ILE A 7 7.43 -9.00 -21.42
CA ILE A 7 8.86 -9.09 -21.78
C ILE A 7 9.09 -10.02 -22.98
N GLN A 8 9.70 -9.47 -24.04
CA GLN A 8 10.10 -10.23 -25.22
C GLN A 8 11.35 -11.07 -24.92
N VAL A 9 11.16 -12.38 -24.81
CA VAL A 9 12.20 -13.35 -24.43
C VAL A 9 13.11 -13.66 -25.63
N THR A 10 14.05 -12.74 -25.93
CA THR A 10 15.03 -12.92 -27.01
C THR A 10 16.25 -13.75 -26.55
N PRO A 11 16.97 -14.43 -27.47
CA PRO A 11 18.20 -15.14 -27.13
C PRO A 11 19.28 -14.24 -26.50
N GLN A 12 19.33 -12.97 -26.88
CA GLN A 12 20.25 -11.99 -26.29
C GLN A 12 19.84 -11.60 -24.87
N ALA A 13 18.55 -11.37 -24.61
CA ALA A 13 18.03 -11.08 -23.27
C ALA A 13 18.26 -12.28 -22.33
N LEU A 14 17.94 -13.50 -22.78
CA LEU A 14 18.24 -14.74 -22.04
C LEU A 14 19.73 -14.91 -21.75
N GLY A 15 20.60 -14.61 -22.71
CA GLY A 15 22.04 -14.60 -22.53
C GLY A 15 22.50 -13.60 -21.47
N ALA A 16 21.94 -12.39 -21.47
CA ALA A 16 22.22 -11.35 -20.47
C ALA A 16 21.70 -11.74 -19.08
N MET A 17 20.47 -12.25 -18.96
CA MET A 17 19.90 -12.76 -17.70
C MET A 17 20.78 -13.86 -17.10
N LYS A 18 21.18 -14.84 -17.92
CA LYS A 18 22.09 -15.93 -17.52
C LYS A 18 23.47 -15.40 -17.11
N ALA A 19 24.03 -14.44 -17.82
CA ALA A 19 25.32 -13.84 -17.49
C ALA A 19 25.27 -13.02 -16.18
N ALA A 20 24.19 -12.28 -15.94
CA ALA A 20 23.96 -11.53 -14.71
C ALA A 20 23.79 -12.47 -13.51
N LEU A 21 23.03 -13.56 -13.65
CA LEU A 21 22.86 -14.58 -12.61
C LEU A 21 24.17 -15.34 -12.33
N MET A 22 24.95 -15.68 -13.37
CA MET A 22 26.30 -16.23 -13.20
C MET A 22 27.29 -15.23 -12.60
N TYR A 23 27.12 -13.93 -12.80
CA TYR A 23 27.92 -12.90 -12.11
C TYR A 23 27.53 -12.82 -10.63
N CYS A 24 26.24 -12.67 -10.34
CA CYS A 24 25.67 -12.63 -8.99
C CYS A 24 26.13 -13.84 -8.15
N GLN A 25 26.02 -15.06 -8.70
CA GLN A 25 26.50 -16.28 -8.05
C GLN A 25 28.02 -16.24 -7.76
N ARG A 26 28.84 -15.74 -8.68
CA ARG A 26 30.31 -15.67 -8.50
C ARG A 26 30.75 -14.65 -7.46
N VAL A 27 29.98 -13.59 -7.22
CA VAL A 27 30.29 -12.56 -6.21
C VAL A 27 29.56 -12.77 -4.87
N GLY A 28 28.73 -13.82 -4.75
CA GLY A 28 27.91 -14.04 -3.54
C GLY A 28 26.82 -12.99 -3.36
N GLY A 29 26.30 -12.42 -4.46
CA GLY A 29 25.32 -11.34 -4.44
C GLY A 29 23.91 -11.78 -4.03
N VAL A 30 23.10 -10.79 -3.64
CA VAL A 30 21.68 -10.96 -3.29
C VAL A 30 20.81 -10.52 -4.46
N LEU A 31 19.77 -11.30 -4.79
CA LEU A 31 18.80 -10.97 -5.82
C LEU A 31 17.48 -10.49 -5.17
N LEU A 32 17.15 -9.21 -5.34
CA LEU A 32 15.83 -8.69 -4.98
C LEU A 32 14.83 -8.95 -6.12
N MET A 33 13.71 -9.59 -5.79
CA MET A 33 12.64 -9.98 -6.72
C MET A 33 11.31 -9.97 -5.96
N ALA A 34 10.30 -9.32 -6.52
CA ALA A 34 8.94 -9.34 -5.97
C ALA A 34 8.23 -10.67 -6.32
N PRO A 35 7.28 -11.14 -5.50
CA PRO A 35 6.59 -12.42 -5.71
C PRO A 35 5.95 -12.56 -7.09
N GLU A 36 5.37 -11.47 -7.58
CA GLU A 36 4.68 -11.36 -8.87
C GLU A 36 5.67 -11.64 -10.01
N HIS A 37 6.89 -11.11 -9.93
CA HIS A 37 7.94 -11.37 -10.93
C HIS A 37 8.39 -12.83 -10.96
N LYS A 38 8.47 -13.50 -9.79
CA LYS A 38 8.85 -14.93 -9.70
C LYS A 38 7.75 -15.82 -10.30
N ASN A 39 6.49 -15.51 -10.02
CA ASN A 39 5.34 -16.17 -10.63
C ASN A 39 5.24 -15.89 -12.15
N SER A 40 5.52 -14.66 -12.59
CA SER A 40 5.45 -14.23 -14.00
C SER A 40 6.53 -14.92 -14.86
N LEU A 41 7.74 -15.12 -14.30
CA LEU A 41 8.80 -15.93 -14.92
C LEU A 41 8.31 -17.36 -15.22
N HIS A 42 7.71 -18.01 -14.23
CA HIS A 42 7.18 -19.37 -14.32
C HIS A 42 6.02 -19.50 -15.32
N LEU A 43 5.07 -18.56 -15.28
CA LEU A 43 3.98 -18.53 -16.25
C LEU A 43 4.48 -18.23 -17.67
N LYS A 44 5.59 -17.49 -17.84
CA LYS A 44 6.21 -17.25 -19.14
C LYS A 44 6.95 -18.48 -19.69
N GLN A 45 7.57 -19.29 -18.83
CA GLN A 45 8.11 -20.61 -19.21
C GLN A 45 7.00 -21.49 -19.81
N LEU A 46 5.86 -21.60 -19.10
CA LEU A 46 4.71 -22.39 -19.53
C LEU A 46 4.05 -21.83 -20.80
N GLU A 47 3.87 -20.51 -20.90
CA GLU A 47 3.31 -19.85 -22.09
C GLU A 47 4.13 -20.16 -23.35
N LEU A 48 5.46 -20.09 -23.26
CA LEU A 48 6.36 -20.36 -24.39
C LEU A 48 6.39 -21.85 -24.78
N ALA A 49 6.33 -22.77 -23.80
CA ALA A 49 6.25 -24.20 -24.08
C ALA A 49 4.94 -24.56 -24.80
N LEU A 50 3.80 -24.04 -24.33
CA LEU A 50 2.49 -24.24 -24.94
C LEU A 50 2.37 -23.61 -26.33
N ALA A 51 2.97 -22.42 -26.52
CA ALA A 51 3.03 -21.77 -27.83
C ALA A 51 3.84 -22.59 -28.84
N ALA A 52 4.97 -23.19 -28.41
CA ALA A 52 5.78 -24.05 -29.27
C ALA A 52 4.99 -25.28 -29.75
N ASP A 53 4.37 -26.04 -28.82
CA ASP A 53 3.50 -27.19 -29.09
C ASP A 53 2.37 -26.86 -30.09
N SER A 54 1.81 -25.64 -29.99
CA SER A 54 0.66 -25.20 -30.78
C SER A 54 1.03 -24.59 -32.15
N SER A 55 2.31 -24.35 -32.42
CA SER A 55 2.74 -23.53 -33.57
C SER A 55 3.01 -24.35 -34.84
N SER A 56 2.39 -23.96 -35.95
CA SER A 56 2.54 -24.62 -37.25
C SER A 56 3.84 -24.29 -37.99
N ASN A 57 4.58 -23.27 -37.54
CA ASN A 57 5.88 -22.88 -38.09
C ASN A 57 7.01 -23.44 -37.21
N SER A 58 7.74 -24.42 -37.74
CA SER A 58 8.83 -25.11 -37.04
C SER A 58 9.96 -24.19 -36.58
N HIS A 59 10.19 -23.06 -37.24
CA HIS A 59 11.24 -22.12 -36.83
C HIS A 59 10.84 -21.33 -35.57
N SER A 60 9.59 -20.85 -35.48
CA SER A 60 9.09 -20.22 -34.26
C SER A 60 8.91 -21.23 -33.12
N ALA A 61 8.45 -22.45 -33.43
CA ALA A 61 8.36 -23.55 -32.47
C ALA A 61 9.71 -23.80 -31.78
N GLY A 62 10.78 -23.97 -32.56
CA GLY A 62 12.13 -24.19 -32.04
C GLY A 62 12.68 -23.01 -31.24
N GLN A 63 12.35 -21.77 -31.61
CA GLN A 63 12.72 -20.58 -30.83
C GLN A 63 11.99 -20.51 -29.49
N GLN A 64 10.67 -20.75 -29.48
CA GLN A 64 9.84 -20.72 -28.27
C GLN A 64 10.20 -21.87 -27.31
N ALA A 65 10.39 -23.09 -27.81
CA ALA A 65 10.84 -24.23 -27.02
C ALA A 65 12.24 -24.01 -26.41
N CYS A 66 13.18 -23.45 -27.18
CA CYS A 66 14.51 -23.09 -26.68
C CYS A 66 14.42 -22.01 -25.60
N ALA A 67 13.59 -20.98 -25.79
CA ALA A 67 13.39 -19.92 -24.80
C ALA A 67 12.78 -20.47 -23.49
N ALA A 68 11.77 -21.35 -23.58
CA ALA A 68 11.18 -22.02 -22.42
C ALA A 68 12.22 -22.87 -21.65
N GLN A 69 13.05 -23.66 -22.36
CA GLN A 69 14.12 -24.46 -21.75
C GLN A 69 15.17 -23.59 -21.05
N VAL A 70 15.50 -22.40 -21.58
CA VAL A 70 16.44 -21.50 -20.89
C VAL A 70 15.77 -20.86 -19.66
N LEU A 71 14.50 -20.47 -19.71
CA LEU A 71 13.79 -20.00 -18.51
C LEU A 71 13.73 -21.07 -17.41
N GLU A 72 13.45 -22.34 -17.76
CA GLU A 72 13.50 -23.48 -16.84
C GLU A 72 14.87 -23.61 -16.16
N LEU A 73 15.96 -23.42 -16.91
CA LEU A 73 17.32 -23.43 -16.37
C LEU A 73 17.61 -22.19 -15.48
N LEU A 74 16.93 -21.07 -15.68
CA LEU A 74 17.03 -19.89 -14.82
C LEU A 74 16.18 -20.00 -13.54
N GLU A 75 15.10 -20.77 -13.55
CA GLU A 75 14.37 -21.18 -12.33
C GLU A 75 15.13 -22.27 -11.56
N GLY A 76 15.79 -23.19 -12.28
CA GLY A 76 16.65 -24.24 -11.70
C GLY A 76 17.97 -23.73 -11.09
N PHE A 77 18.27 -22.43 -11.20
CA PHE A 77 19.47 -21.83 -10.61
C PHE A 77 19.47 -21.97 -9.08
N PRO A 78 20.60 -22.35 -8.48
CA PRO A 78 20.67 -22.28 -6.34
C PRO A 78 20.61 -20.85 -5.85
N TYR A 79 19.46 -20.22 -6.06
CA TYR A 79 18.93 -19.28 -5.07
C TYR A 79 18.84 -19.99 -3.71
N PHE A 80 19.13 -19.27 -2.64
CA PHE A 80 18.58 -19.60 -1.32
C PHE A 80 17.49 -18.55 -1.09
N ASP A 81 16.23 -18.96 -1.22
CA ASP A 81 15.11 -18.04 -1.12
C ASP A 81 14.94 -17.58 0.34
N ILE A 82 14.91 -16.27 0.56
CA ILE A 82 14.62 -15.65 1.87
C ILE A 82 13.36 -14.81 1.71
N LEU A 83 12.30 -15.17 2.43
CA LEU A 83 11.04 -14.45 2.45
C LEU A 83 10.92 -13.61 3.73
N ASP A 84 10.90 -12.29 3.57
CA ASP A 84 10.47 -11.37 4.64
C ASP A 84 8.93 -11.28 4.65
N GLU A 85 8.33 -11.05 5.83
CA GLU A 85 6.87 -11.13 6.09
C GLU A 85 6.19 -12.31 5.33
N SER A 86 6.75 -13.51 5.54
CA SER A 86 6.47 -14.74 4.79
C SER A 86 5.03 -15.28 4.90
N ASP A 87 4.24 -14.81 5.87
CA ASP A 87 2.79 -15.06 5.98
C ASP A 87 1.97 -14.20 5.01
N GLU A 88 2.47 -13.02 4.64
CA GLU A 88 1.88 -12.15 3.61
C GLU A 88 2.40 -12.51 2.20
N VAL A 89 3.69 -12.81 2.06
CA VAL A 89 4.31 -13.23 0.79
C VAL A 89 3.82 -14.60 0.31
N LEU A 90 3.24 -15.42 1.20
CA LEU A 90 2.61 -16.69 0.86
C LEU A 90 1.10 -16.70 1.13
N HIS A 91 0.47 -15.52 1.21
CA HIS A 91 -0.97 -15.39 1.43
C HIS A 91 -1.76 -15.86 0.21
N HIS A 92 -2.48 -16.98 0.34
CA HIS A 92 -3.24 -17.67 -0.72
C HIS A 92 -4.04 -16.73 -1.63
N HIS A 93 -4.94 -15.89 -1.10
CA HIS A 93 -5.73 -14.95 -1.91
C HIS A 93 -4.88 -13.93 -2.68
N ARG A 94 -3.85 -13.32 -2.04
CA ARG A 94 -3.14 -12.16 -2.60
C ARG A 94 -2.08 -12.50 -3.65
N GLN A 95 -1.60 -13.74 -3.64
CA GLN A 95 -0.40 -14.14 -4.36
C GLN A 95 -0.70 -15.07 -5.54
N GLN A 96 -1.95 -15.06 -6.04
CA GLN A 96 -2.33 -15.74 -7.28
C GLN A 96 -2.12 -14.81 -8.48
N LEU A 97 -1.20 -15.20 -9.36
CA LEU A 97 -0.97 -14.56 -10.66
C LEU A 97 -1.61 -15.40 -11.77
N VAL A 98 -2.32 -14.76 -12.69
CA VAL A 98 -3.14 -15.41 -13.72
C VAL A 98 -2.75 -14.88 -15.11
N TYR A 99 -2.37 -15.78 -16.02
CA TYR A 99 -2.25 -15.46 -17.44
C TYR A 99 -3.52 -15.91 -18.16
N ALA A 100 -4.23 -14.97 -18.78
CA ALA A 100 -5.30 -15.25 -19.72
C ALA A 100 -4.79 -16.08 -20.93
N TRP A 101 -5.52 -17.13 -21.34
CA TRP A 101 -5.14 -18.06 -22.42
C TRP A 101 -6.32 -18.39 -23.35
N GLY A 102 -6.02 -18.53 -24.66
CA GLY A 102 -7.02 -18.69 -25.72
C GLY A 102 -7.40 -17.37 -26.39
N GLU A 103 -8.48 -17.37 -27.18
CA GLU A 103 -8.98 -16.16 -27.85
C GLU A 103 -9.80 -15.26 -26.92
N CYS A 104 -9.80 -13.96 -27.18
CA CYS A 104 -10.49 -12.95 -26.38
C CYS A 104 -11.98 -12.86 -26.78
N ILE A 105 -12.86 -13.39 -25.93
CA ILE A 105 -14.30 -13.53 -26.17
C ILE A 105 -15.15 -12.49 -25.39
N PRO A 106 -16.36 -12.13 -25.87
CA PRO A 106 -17.34 -11.42 -25.06
C PRO A 106 -17.72 -12.22 -23.81
N LEU A 107 -18.08 -11.54 -22.71
CA LEU A 107 -18.63 -12.22 -21.53
C LEU A 107 -19.97 -12.90 -21.87
N PRO A 108 -20.14 -14.22 -21.65
CA PRO A 108 -21.40 -14.90 -21.93
C PRO A 108 -22.57 -14.28 -21.16
N ALA A 109 -23.66 -14.00 -21.87
CA ALA A 109 -24.87 -13.37 -21.33
C ALA A 109 -24.66 -12.00 -20.66
N LEU A 110 -23.73 -11.17 -21.16
CA LEU A 110 -23.43 -9.83 -20.62
C LEU A 110 -24.68 -8.95 -20.43
N GLU A 111 -25.60 -8.91 -21.40
CA GLU A 111 -26.82 -8.08 -21.35
C GLU A 111 -27.71 -8.48 -20.16
N ALA A 112 -28.06 -9.76 -20.07
CA ALA A 112 -28.80 -10.34 -18.95
C ALA A 112 -28.14 -10.10 -17.58
N ARG A 113 -26.80 -10.15 -17.50
CA ARG A 113 -26.04 -9.81 -16.28
C ARG A 113 -26.18 -8.33 -15.93
N MET A 114 -26.02 -7.42 -16.91
CA MET A 114 -26.16 -5.97 -16.70
C MET A 114 -27.58 -5.59 -16.26
N GLU A 115 -28.60 -6.11 -16.95
CA GLU A 115 -30.02 -5.86 -16.67
C GLU A 115 -30.40 -6.26 -15.24
N ALA A 116 -29.94 -7.44 -14.79
CA ALA A 116 -30.18 -7.92 -13.43
C ALA A 116 -29.49 -7.05 -12.37
N VAL A 117 -28.22 -6.65 -12.59
CA VAL A 117 -27.49 -5.74 -11.69
C VAL A 117 -28.18 -4.38 -11.60
N GLN A 118 -28.47 -3.76 -12.74
CA GLN A 118 -29.06 -2.42 -12.81
C GLN A 118 -30.47 -2.40 -12.21
N SER A 119 -31.31 -3.37 -12.57
CA SER A 119 -32.68 -3.47 -12.06
C SER A 119 -32.74 -3.71 -10.56
N LEU A 120 -31.91 -4.60 -10.00
CA LEU A 120 -31.91 -4.87 -8.56
C LEU A 120 -31.37 -3.68 -7.74
N LEU A 121 -30.34 -2.98 -8.23
CA LEU A 121 -29.82 -1.77 -7.55
C LEU A 121 -30.82 -0.59 -7.62
N LEU A 122 -31.57 -0.45 -8.72
CA LEU A 122 -32.65 0.55 -8.85
C LEU A 122 -33.87 0.21 -7.97
N LEU A 123 -34.28 -1.06 -7.90
CA LEU A 123 -35.38 -1.51 -7.03
C LEU A 123 -35.05 -1.36 -5.54
N LEU A 124 -33.80 -1.68 -5.16
CA LEU A 124 -33.32 -1.51 -3.80
C LEU A 124 -33.35 -0.04 -3.39
N LEU A 125 -32.94 0.89 -4.28
CA LEU A 125 -33.06 2.32 -4.02
C LEU A 125 -34.52 2.76 -3.90
N SER A 126 -35.41 2.35 -4.80
CA SER A 126 -36.81 2.81 -4.76
C SER A 126 -37.54 2.31 -3.50
N LYS A 127 -37.33 1.05 -3.09
CA LYS A 127 -37.96 0.50 -1.87
C LYS A 127 -37.36 1.00 -0.55
N LEU A 128 -36.18 1.62 -0.59
CA LEU A 128 -35.63 2.39 0.53
C LEU A 128 -36.08 3.87 0.51
N ALA A 129 -36.38 4.43 -0.68
CA ALA A 129 -36.91 5.78 -0.85
C ALA A 129 -38.41 5.88 -0.50
N ASP A 130 -39.17 4.79 -0.70
CA ASP A 130 -40.53 4.58 -0.19
C ASP A 130 -40.53 4.44 1.36
N ALA A 131 -39.97 5.42 2.08
CA ALA A 131 -39.50 5.34 3.47
C ALA A 131 -40.62 5.28 4.54
N GLY A 132 -41.48 4.27 4.42
CA GLY A 132 -42.56 3.89 5.33
C GLY A 132 -42.82 2.38 5.36
N ALA A 133 -41.91 1.56 4.82
CA ALA A 133 -41.94 0.11 4.94
C ALA A 133 -41.36 -0.33 6.32
N PRO A 134 -42.18 -0.80 7.28
CA PRO A 134 -41.70 -1.18 8.61
C PRO A 134 -40.90 -2.50 8.63
N GLU A 135 -40.84 -3.20 7.49
CA GLU A 135 -40.24 -4.54 7.35
C GLU A 135 -38.72 -4.48 7.10
N LEU A 136 -38.20 -3.38 6.55
CA LEU A 136 -36.75 -3.12 6.51
C LEU A 136 -36.35 -2.33 7.76
N ASN A 137 -36.17 -3.05 8.86
CA ASN A 137 -35.77 -2.47 10.14
C ASN A 137 -34.44 -1.69 9.98
N ARG A 138 -34.43 -0.41 10.38
CA ARG A 138 -33.28 0.50 10.15
C ARG A 138 -31.99 0.05 10.82
N GLU A 139 -32.08 -0.79 11.85
CA GLU A 139 -30.97 -1.26 12.67
C GLU A 139 -29.97 -2.18 11.93
N GLY A 140 -30.34 -2.74 10.76
CA GLY A 140 -29.45 -3.54 9.90
C GLY A 140 -28.86 -2.81 8.68
N LEU A 141 -29.17 -1.52 8.49
CA LEU A 141 -28.97 -0.81 7.21
C LEU A 141 -28.15 0.47 7.40
N ALA A 142 -26.89 0.47 6.94
CA ALA A 142 -26.07 1.67 6.88
C ALA A 142 -26.30 2.44 5.57
N LEU A 143 -27.34 3.28 5.54
CA LEU A 143 -27.35 4.39 4.59
C LEU A 143 -26.20 5.35 4.96
N LYS A 144 -25.26 5.64 4.06
CA LYS A 144 -24.39 6.82 4.23
C LYS A 144 -25.27 8.06 4.26
N THR A 145 -25.48 8.65 5.44
CA THR A 145 -26.25 9.89 5.65
C THR A 145 -25.48 11.14 5.23
N GLY A 146 -24.81 11.11 4.08
CA GLY A 146 -24.29 12.32 3.46
C GLY A 146 -25.45 13.23 3.04
N LEU A 147 -25.56 14.41 3.67
CA LEU A 147 -26.45 15.54 3.39
C LEU A 147 -27.44 15.34 2.23
N ALA A 148 -28.72 15.11 2.55
CA ALA A 148 -29.78 15.03 1.53
C ALA A 148 -29.94 16.32 0.71
N ALA A 149 -29.49 17.48 1.24
CA ALA A 149 -29.55 18.78 0.59
C ALA A 149 -28.61 18.93 -0.62
N ASP A 150 -27.45 18.27 -0.61
CA ASP A 150 -26.41 18.40 -1.67
C ASP A 150 -26.48 17.29 -2.73
N ARG A 151 -27.46 16.38 -2.63
CA ARG A 151 -27.59 15.23 -3.55
C ARG A 151 -28.09 15.66 -4.93
N LYS A 152 -27.34 15.29 -5.97
CA LYS A 152 -27.71 15.55 -7.36
C LYS A 152 -28.94 14.73 -7.78
N PRO A 153 -29.78 15.22 -8.70
CA PRO A 153 -30.99 14.50 -9.10
C PRO A 153 -30.71 13.11 -9.71
N GLY A 154 -31.30 12.08 -9.13
CA GLY A 154 -31.09 10.68 -9.53
C GLY A 154 -29.82 10.03 -8.95
N SER A 155 -29.16 10.64 -7.96
CA SER A 155 -27.96 10.05 -7.33
C SER A 155 -28.28 8.84 -6.44
N TYR A 156 -27.40 7.83 -6.50
CA TYR A 156 -27.41 6.70 -5.57
C TYR A 156 -27.32 7.16 -4.11
N CYS A 157 -28.01 6.45 -3.21
CA CYS A 157 -28.18 6.92 -1.84
C CYS A 157 -26.97 6.69 -0.91
N GLY A 158 -25.94 5.99 -1.37
CA GLY A 158 -24.80 5.59 -0.55
C GLY A 158 -25.13 4.43 0.41
N LEU A 159 -26.07 3.55 0.04
CA LEU A 159 -26.41 2.37 0.83
C LEU A 159 -25.21 1.42 0.99
N GLN A 160 -25.05 0.92 2.21
CA GLN A 160 -24.23 -0.22 2.60
C GLN A 160 -25.06 -1.13 3.53
N LEU A 161 -24.90 -2.45 3.42
CA LEU A 161 -25.48 -3.41 4.36
C LEU A 161 -24.51 -3.64 5.53
N LEU A 162 -25.02 -3.73 6.77
CA LEU A 162 -24.20 -4.05 7.94
C LEU A 162 -24.31 -5.54 8.26
N SER A 163 -23.23 -6.31 8.09
CA SER A 163 -23.18 -7.72 8.49
C SER A 163 -23.46 -7.89 9.99
N GLY A 164 -24.21 -8.93 10.37
CA GLY A 164 -24.57 -9.27 11.75
C GLY A 164 -26.04 -9.64 11.92
N GLU A 165 -26.43 -10.09 13.12
CA GLU A 165 -27.69 -10.82 13.39
C GLU A 165 -28.97 -10.18 12.81
N GLN A 166 -29.07 -8.84 12.78
CA GLN A 166 -30.21 -8.11 12.21
C GLN A 166 -30.30 -8.26 10.69
N LEU A 167 -29.17 -8.25 9.98
CA LEU A 167 -29.13 -8.54 8.55
C LEU A 167 -29.37 -10.03 8.33
N ASP A 168 -28.72 -10.90 9.10
CA ASP A 168 -28.84 -12.36 8.94
C ASP A 168 -30.29 -12.85 9.14
N ALA A 169 -31.04 -12.21 10.04
CA ALA A 169 -32.46 -12.47 10.27
C ALA A 169 -33.40 -11.84 9.21
N SER A 170 -32.96 -10.80 8.48
CA SER A 170 -33.78 -10.08 7.50
C SER A 170 -33.40 -10.34 6.03
N GLU A 171 -32.24 -10.92 5.75
CA GLU A 171 -31.69 -11.17 4.40
C GLU A 171 -32.72 -11.90 3.53
N GLY A 172 -33.24 -13.04 4.01
CA GLY A 172 -34.22 -13.84 3.29
C GLY A 172 -35.52 -13.09 2.94
N THR A 173 -35.90 -12.09 3.74
CA THR A 173 -37.05 -11.21 3.48
C THR A 173 -36.70 -10.15 2.45
N ILE A 174 -35.54 -9.49 2.58
CA ILE A 174 -35.05 -8.48 1.62
C ILE A 174 -34.90 -9.10 0.22
N LEU A 175 -34.31 -10.29 0.12
CA LEU A 175 -34.14 -11.01 -1.14
C LEU A 175 -35.50 -11.40 -1.78
N GLN A 176 -36.49 -11.79 -0.97
CA GLN A 176 -37.85 -12.07 -1.44
C GLN A 176 -38.59 -10.81 -1.89
N LEU A 177 -38.47 -9.70 -1.17
CA LEU A 177 -39.06 -8.41 -1.55
C LEU A 177 -38.49 -7.88 -2.88
N LEU A 178 -37.16 -7.94 -3.05
CA LEU A 178 -36.50 -7.57 -4.30
C LEU A 178 -36.93 -8.45 -5.48
N ALA A 179 -36.95 -9.77 -5.29
CA ALA A 179 -37.39 -10.71 -6.33
C ALA A 179 -38.88 -10.52 -6.69
N ALA A 180 -39.75 -10.26 -5.70
CA ALA A 180 -41.17 -10.01 -5.92
C ALA A 180 -41.40 -8.68 -6.65
N ALA A 181 -40.65 -7.63 -6.29
CA ALA A 181 -40.69 -6.35 -6.99
C ALA A 181 -40.23 -6.48 -8.45
N LEU A 182 -39.14 -7.22 -8.72
CA LEU A 182 -38.64 -7.45 -10.08
C LEU A 182 -39.64 -8.18 -10.99
N VAL A 183 -40.42 -9.12 -10.44
CA VAL A 183 -41.46 -9.85 -11.20
C VAL A 183 -42.74 -9.02 -11.37
N ALA A 184 -43.05 -8.11 -10.45
CA ALA A 184 -44.24 -7.26 -10.52
C ALA A 184 -44.03 -6.03 -11.42
N ASP A 185 -42.93 -5.32 -11.23
CA ASP A 185 -42.64 -4.03 -11.83
C ASP A 185 -41.11 -3.83 -12.04
N PRO A 186 -40.51 -4.49 -13.05
CA PRO A 186 -39.09 -4.32 -13.34
C PRO A 186 -38.81 -2.88 -13.85
N PRO A 187 -37.73 -2.20 -13.40
CA PRO A 187 -37.36 -0.88 -13.91
C PRO A 187 -37.04 -0.87 -15.42
N MET A 188 -36.44 -1.97 -15.90
CA MET A 188 -36.10 -2.21 -17.30
C MET A 188 -37.28 -2.94 -17.96
N GLN A 189 -38.31 -2.17 -18.36
CA GLN A 189 -39.61 -2.71 -18.77
C GLN A 189 -39.61 -3.35 -20.17
N ASP A 190 -38.71 -2.94 -21.06
CA ASP A 190 -38.64 -3.47 -22.42
C ASP A 190 -37.85 -4.79 -22.44
N GLU A 191 -36.84 -4.89 -21.57
CA GLU A 191 -35.88 -5.99 -21.45
C GLU A 191 -36.41 -7.10 -20.52
N LEU A 192 -36.93 -6.74 -19.34
CA LEU A 192 -37.40 -7.69 -18.30
C LEU A 192 -38.93 -7.76 -18.17
N GLY A 193 -39.69 -6.97 -18.95
CA GLY A 193 -41.16 -6.89 -18.84
C GLY A 193 -41.90 -8.21 -19.06
N TRP A 194 -41.26 -9.21 -19.68
CA TRP A 194 -41.80 -10.57 -19.80
C TRP A 194 -42.08 -11.22 -18.43
N MET A 195 -41.32 -10.87 -17.37
CA MET A 195 -41.53 -11.39 -16.02
C MET A 195 -42.91 -10.98 -15.47
N ARG A 196 -43.37 -9.77 -15.79
CA ARG A 196 -44.73 -9.28 -15.49
C ARG A 196 -45.79 -10.08 -16.26
N GLY A 197 -45.51 -10.46 -17.52
CA GLY A 197 -46.35 -11.39 -18.29
C GLY A 197 -46.44 -12.80 -17.67
N PHE A 198 -45.42 -13.20 -16.92
CA PHE A 198 -45.32 -14.49 -16.24
C PHE A 198 -46.00 -14.55 -14.86
N GLN A 199 -46.73 -13.50 -14.45
CA GLN A 199 -47.29 -13.33 -13.09
C GLN A 199 -48.08 -14.53 -12.54
N LYS A 200 -48.79 -15.30 -13.38
CA LYS A 200 -49.51 -16.52 -12.94
C LYS A 200 -48.57 -17.58 -12.34
N GLN A 201 -47.31 -17.60 -12.77
CA GLN A 201 -46.22 -18.40 -12.25
C GLN A 201 -45.17 -17.53 -11.52
N GLY A 202 -45.47 -16.28 -11.18
CA GLY A 202 -44.51 -15.35 -10.58
C GLY A 202 -43.89 -15.86 -9.26
N ARG A 203 -44.66 -16.63 -8.48
CA ARG A 203 -44.16 -17.34 -7.27
C ARG A 203 -43.05 -18.36 -7.59
N LEU A 204 -43.04 -18.96 -8.78
CA LEU A 204 -41.97 -19.85 -9.24
C LEU A 204 -40.71 -19.04 -9.58
N LEU A 205 -40.83 -17.91 -10.29
CA LEU A 205 -39.69 -17.03 -10.59
C LEU A 205 -39.05 -16.47 -9.32
N VAL A 206 -39.85 -15.91 -8.40
CA VAL A 206 -39.38 -15.45 -7.07
C VAL A 206 -38.64 -16.57 -6.34
N LYS A 207 -39.16 -17.80 -6.39
CA LYS A 207 -38.52 -18.96 -5.76
C LYS A 207 -37.22 -19.37 -6.47
N MET A 208 -37.13 -19.32 -7.80
CA MET A 208 -35.88 -19.63 -8.50
C MET A 208 -34.77 -18.62 -8.20
N MET A 209 -35.12 -17.33 -8.06
CA MET A 209 -34.16 -16.28 -7.72
C MET A 209 -33.67 -16.33 -6.26
N THR A 210 -34.41 -16.95 -5.33
CA THR A 210 -34.14 -16.88 -3.88
C THR A 210 -33.85 -18.23 -3.19
N ASP A 211 -34.29 -19.37 -3.75
CA ASP A 211 -34.16 -20.69 -3.11
C ASP A 211 -32.74 -21.26 -3.27
N ARG A 212 -31.90 -21.00 -2.25
CA ARG A 212 -30.54 -21.56 -2.07
C ARG A 212 -30.49 -23.10 -2.09
N SER A 213 -31.55 -23.78 -1.64
CA SER A 213 -31.57 -25.23 -1.44
C SER A 213 -31.68 -26.05 -2.73
N LYS A 214 -32.21 -25.42 -3.80
CA LYS A 214 -32.54 -26.10 -5.03
C LYS A 214 -31.48 -25.96 -6.10
N ASP A 215 -31.38 -27.01 -6.90
CA ASP A 215 -30.73 -27.00 -8.20
C ASP A 215 -31.72 -26.38 -9.20
N ALA A 216 -31.36 -25.24 -9.77
CA ALA A 216 -32.22 -24.52 -10.70
C ALA A 216 -32.24 -25.17 -12.09
N ALA A 217 -31.15 -25.78 -12.57
CA ALA A 217 -31.16 -26.52 -13.83
C ALA A 217 -32.15 -27.69 -13.78
N ALA A 218 -32.12 -28.47 -12.70
CA ALA A 218 -33.05 -29.58 -12.46
C ALA A 218 -34.51 -29.12 -12.26
N VAL A 219 -34.76 -27.87 -11.86
CA VAL A 219 -36.12 -27.30 -11.81
C VAL A 219 -36.54 -26.75 -13.17
N ILE A 220 -35.68 -26.00 -13.87
CA ILE A 220 -35.94 -25.48 -15.23
C ILE A 220 -36.30 -26.63 -16.17
N ALA A 221 -35.53 -27.73 -16.16
CA ALA A 221 -35.78 -28.92 -16.98
C ALA A 221 -37.08 -29.69 -16.61
N ARG A 222 -37.68 -29.44 -15.44
CA ARG A 222 -38.87 -30.14 -14.94
C ARG A 222 -40.15 -29.32 -15.04
N GLU A 223 -40.05 -28.00 -14.83
CA GLU A 223 -41.19 -27.09 -14.90
C GLU A 223 -41.40 -26.66 -16.35
N ALA A 224 -42.37 -27.27 -17.05
CA ALA A 224 -42.63 -27.07 -18.48
C ALA A 224 -42.81 -25.60 -18.93
N ALA A 225 -43.16 -24.70 -17.99
CA ALA A 225 -43.24 -23.27 -18.25
C ALA A 225 -41.85 -22.59 -18.32
N LEU A 226 -40.86 -23.07 -17.55
CA LEU A 226 -39.48 -22.58 -17.57
C LEU A 226 -38.68 -23.21 -18.72
N SER A 227 -38.83 -24.52 -18.97
CA SER A 227 -38.16 -25.19 -20.10
C SER A 227 -38.62 -24.71 -21.49
N ALA A 228 -39.65 -23.88 -21.56
CA ALA A 228 -40.16 -23.24 -22.78
C ALA A 228 -39.76 -21.76 -22.89
N LEU A 229 -38.97 -21.23 -21.95
CA LEU A 229 -38.38 -19.90 -22.06
C LEU A 229 -37.16 -19.92 -23.00
N PRO A 230 -37.04 -18.95 -23.92
CA PRO A 230 -35.80 -18.66 -24.63
C PRO A 230 -34.59 -18.43 -23.71
N ASP A 231 -33.39 -18.76 -24.20
CA ASP A 231 -32.15 -18.75 -23.44
C ASP A 231 -31.83 -17.37 -22.83
N ASP A 232 -32.14 -16.26 -23.52
CA ASP A 232 -32.03 -14.89 -23.00
C ASP A 232 -32.74 -14.72 -21.64
N LYS A 233 -33.92 -15.31 -21.49
CA LYS A 233 -34.77 -15.19 -20.30
C LYS A 233 -34.35 -16.15 -19.20
N LEU A 234 -33.80 -17.31 -19.58
CA LEU A 234 -33.14 -18.21 -18.64
C LEU A 234 -31.86 -17.57 -18.09
N HIS A 235 -31.05 -16.92 -18.92
CA HIS A 235 -29.87 -16.19 -18.49
C HIS A 235 -30.22 -15.02 -17.55
N GLN A 236 -31.25 -14.23 -17.85
CA GLN A 236 -31.74 -13.15 -16.97
C GLN A 236 -32.18 -13.71 -15.60
N LEU A 237 -32.91 -14.84 -15.59
CA LEU A 237 -33.35 -15.50 -14.36
C LEU A 237 -32.16 -16.04 -13.53
N LEU A 238 -31.14 -16.60 -14.20
CA LEU A 238 -29.93 -17.11 -13.55
C LEU A 238 -29.00 -16.00 -13.06
N ALA A 239 -28.89 -14.88 -13.77
CA ALA A 239 -28.16 -13.69 -13.30
C ALA A 239 -28.82 -13.09 -12.05
N ALA A 240 -30.16 -12.95 -12.04
CA ALA A 240 -30.89 -12.51 -10.85
C ALA A 240 -30.76 -13.50 -9.68
N ARG A 241 -30.70 -14.81 -9.95
CA ARG A 241 -30.39 -15.86 -8.95
C ARG A 241 -28.94 -15.77 -8.43
N GLY A 242 -27.98 -15.39 -9.28
CA GLY A 242 -26.60 -15.11 -8.88
C GLY A 242 -26.53 -13.96 -7.88
N LEU A 243 -27.21 -12.86 -8.20
CA LEU A 243 -27.26 -11.68 -7.34
C LEU A 243 -27.98 -11.94 -6.01
N LEU A 244 -29.11 -12.65 -6.03
CA LEU A 244 -29.95 -12.88 -4.85
C LEU A 244 -29.59 -14.18 -4.11
N ALA A 245 -29.99 -15.37 -4.61
CA ALA A 245 -29.74 -16.64 -3.93
C ALA A 245 -28.24 -16.92 -3.70
N CYS A 246 -27.36 -16.61 -4.65
CA CYS A 246 -25.91 -16.87 -4.48
C CYS A 246 -25.18 -15.81 -3.63
N GLY A 247 -25.89 -14.75 -3.21
CA GLY A 247 -25.42 -13.77 -2.23
C GLY A 247 -24.55 -12.64 -2.78
N LEU A 248 -24.30 -12.57 -4.09
CA LEU A 248 -23.39 -11.57 -4.68
C LEU A 248 -23.81 -10.14 -4.36
N LEU A 249 -25.11 -9.82 -4.43
CA LEU A 249 -25.63 -8.49 -4.12
C LEU A 249 -25.39 -8.12 -2.65
N VAL A 250 -25.60 -9.06 -1.73
CA VAL A 250 -25.42 -8.84 -0.29
C VAL A 250 -23.94 -8.66 0.04
N HIS A 251 -23.08 -9.53 -0.47
CA HIS A 251 -21.62 -9.41 -0.35
C HIS A 251 -21.12 -8.06 -0.88
N CYS A 252 -21.47 -7.69 -2.12
CA CYS A 252 -20.99 -6.46 -2.73
C CYS A 252 -21.49 -5.19 -2.01
N LEU A 253 -22.69 -5.23 -1.40
CA LEU A 253 -23.23 -4.11 -0.62
C LEU A 253 -22.72 -4.07 0.83
N GLN A 254 -22.11 -5.13 1.35
CA GLN A 254 -21.38 -5.08 2.64
C GLN A 254 -20.01 -4.42 2.50
N SER A 255 -19.38 -4.56 1.33
CA SER A 255 -18.06 -3.97 1.01
C SER A 255 -18.09 -2.44 0.89
N ARG A 256 -17.02 -1.78 1.35
CA ARG A 256 -16.89 -0.31 1.33
C ARG A 256 -16.26 0.20 0.04
N HIS A 257 -16.99 1.06 -0.68
CA HIS A 257 -16.43 1.91 -1.73
C HIS A 257 -15.27 2.76 -1.20
N SER A 258 -14.23 2.98 -2.02
CA SER A 258 -12.96 3.63 -1.66
C SER A 258 -12.11 2.88 -0.61
N VAL A 259 -12.44 1.63 -0.25
CA VAL A 259 -11.69 0.85 0.77
C VAL A 259 -11.47 -0.59 0.34
N ASN A 260 -12.52 -1.28 -0.10
CA ASN A 260 -12.46 -2.63 -0.67
C ASN A 260 -12.44 -2.59 -2.20
N HIS A 261 -13.18 -1.65 -2.79
CA HIS A 261 -13.33 -1.51 -4.23
C HIS A 261 -13.44 -0.05 -4.66
N GLY A 262 -13.09 0.23 -5.92
CA GLY A 262 -13.28 1.52 -6.57
C GLY A 262 -12.74 1.50 -8.01
N VAL A 263 -13.06 2.51 -8.81
CA VAL A 263 -12.48 2.65 -10.16
C VAL A 263 -11.10 3.30 -10.06
N ASN A 264 -10.09 2.70 -10.70
CA ASN A 264 -8.78 3.34 -10.79
C ASN A 264 -8.85 4.54 -11.77
N ARG A 265 -8.71 5.76 -11.25
CA ARG A 265 -8.78 7.02 -12.02
C ARG A 265 -7.41 7.68 -12.22
N THR A 266 -6.28 6.97 -12.05
CA THR A 266 -4.97 7.52 -12.42
C THR A 266 -4.85 7.69 -13.94
N PRO A 267 -4.00 8.62 -14.44
CA PRO A 267 -3.73 8.75 -15.88
C PRO A 267 -3.14 7.49 -16.54
N THR A 268 -2.65 6.54 -15.73
CA THR A 268 -2.03 5.27 -16.14
C THR A 268 -2.99 4.07 -16.06
N ALA A 269 -4.25 4.27 -15.65
CA ALA A 269 -5.20 3.18 -15.46
C ALA A 269 -5.58 2.50 -16.81
N LYS A 270 -5.26 1.21 -16.93
CA LYS A 270 -5.50 0.40 -18.15
C LYS A 270 -6.98 0.03 -18.35
N LYS A 271 -7.79 0.01 -17.29
CA LYS A 271 -9.24 -0.29 -17.28
C LYS A 271 -10.03 0.73 -16.44
N ARG A 272 -11.33 0.83 -16.73
CA ARG A 272 -12.37 1.64 -16.06
C ARG A 272 -13.31 0.79 -15.19
N LEU A 273 -13.14 -0.54 -15.18
CA LEU A 273 -13.77 -1.41 -14.20
C LEU A 273 -13.30 -1.07 -12.77
N ALA A 274 -14.10 -1.47 -11.77
CA ALA A 274 -13.66 -1.46 -10.39
C ALA A 274 -12.57 -2.52 -10.13
N VAL A 275 -11.56 -2.14 -9.35
CA VAL A 275 -10.46 -2.99 -8.91
C VAL A 275 -10.48 -3.13 -7.38
N PRO A 276 -9.84 -4.18 -6.80
CA PRO A 276 -9.61 -4.27 -5.36
C PRO A 276 -8.74 -3.09 -4.87
N PHE A 277 -8.96 -2.66 -3.63
CA PHE A 277 -8.21 -1.57 -3.00
C PHE A 277 -7.30 -2.14 -1.90
N ARG A 278 -5.99 -1.83 -1.98
CA ARG A 278 -5.01 -2.27 -0.96
C ARG A 278 -5.14 -1.48 0.35
N ALA A 279 -5.79 -0.32 0.32
CA ALA A 279 -6.26 0.47 1.46
C ALA A 279 -7.23 1.58 1.01
N ALA A 280 -7.69 2.40 1.96
CA ALA A 280 -8.44 3.62 1.72
C ALA A 280 -7.83 4.48 0.58
N ASP A 281 -8.63 4.76 -0.45
CA ASP A 281 -8.28 5.55 -1.64
C ASP A 281 -7.00 5.09 -2.40
N LEU A 282 -6.58 3.83 -2.22
CA LEU A 282 -5.41 3.23 -2.86
C LEU A 282 -5.79 1.96 -3.67
N PRO A 283 -6.12 2.08 -4.97
CA PRO A 283 -6.38 0.93 -5.83
C PRO A 283 -5.15 0.02 -5.93
N ALA A 284 -5.38 -1.29 -6.03
CA ALA A 284 -4.34 -2.23 -6.40
C ALA A 284 -3.93 -2.00 -7.87
N PRO A 285 -2.64 -1.92 -8.20
CA PRO A 285 -2.20 -1.51 -9.54
C PRO A 285 -2.35 -2.59 -10.63
N ARG A 286 -2.44 -3.87 -10.24
CA ARG A 286 -2.49 -5.04 -11.14
C ARG A 286 -3.55 -6.09 -10.79
N SER A 287 -4.32 -5.86 -9.72
CA SER A 287 -5.29 -6.83 -9.23
C SER A 287 -6.69 -6.59 -9.81
N GLU A 288 -7.40 -7.67 -10.10
CA GLU A 288 -8.79 -7.70 -10.57
C GLU A 288 -9.58 -8.73 -9.76
N PHE A 289 -10.89 -8.55 -9.63
CA PHE A 289 -11.77 -9.58 -9.05
C PHE A 289 -11.89 -10.75 -10.04
N SER A 290 -11.72 -12.00 -9.58
CA SER A 290 -11.76 -13.16 -10.49
C SER A 290 -13.13 -13.31 -11.17
N GLN A 291 -14.20 -13.09 -10.40
CA GLN A 291 -15.60 -13.25 -10.81
C GLN A 291 -16.12 -11.98 -11.50
N ALA A 292 -16.43 -12.09 -12.79
CA ALA A 292 -16.88 -10.96 -13.62
C ALA A 292 -18.11 -10.22 -13.06
N ASP A 293 -19.07 -10.92 -12.44
CA ASP A 293 -20.26 -10.27 -11.89
C ASP A 293 -19.97 -9.44 -10.63
N VAL A 294 -18.98 -9.84 -9.83
CA VAL A 294 -18.51 -9.08 -8.66
C VAL A 294 -17.84 -7.80 -9.15
N ALA A 295 -16.95 -7.90 -10.14
CA ALA A 295 -16.38 -6.75 -10.83
C ALA A 295 -17.46 -5.83 -11.43
N MET A 296 -18.52 -6.39 -12.05
CA MET A 296 -19.63 -5.62 -12.61
C MET A 296 -20.44 -4.88 -11.53
N VAL A 297 -20.80 -5.53 -10.43
CA VAL A 297 -21.56 -4.89 -9.33
C VAL A 297 -20.72 -3.80 -8.68
N TYR A 298 -19.45 -4.07 -8.35
CA TYR A 298 -18.54 -3.05 -7.83
C TYR A 298 -18.30 -1.90 -8.82
N THR A 299 -18.27 -2.15 -10.13
CA THR A 299 -18.16 -1.08 -11.15
C THR A 299 -19.39 -0.17 -11.14
N HIS A 300 -20.61 -0.72 -11.06
CA HIS A 300 -21.84 0.07 -10.92
C HIS A 300 -21.83 0.87 -9.61
N ILE A 301 -21.58 0.23 -8.46
CA ILE A 301 -21.54 0.90 -7.15
C ILE A 301 -20.48 2.02 -7.13
N SER A 302 -19.31 1.81 -7.73
CA SER A 302 -18.25 2.83 -7.77
C SER A 302 -18.68 4.04 -8.60
N TYR A 303 -19.14 3.83 -9.83
CA TYR A 303 -19.62 4.92 -10.67
C TYR A 303 -20.89 5.61 -10.14
N TYR A 304 -21.70 4.91 -9.35
CA TYR A 304 -22.83 5.50 -8.61
C TYR A 304 -22.39 6.41 -7.44
N ASN A 305 -21.24 6.14 -6.81
CA ASN A 305 -20.69 6.98 -5.74
C ASN A 305 -19.86 8.16 -6.29
N ASP A 306 -18.99 7.92 -7.27
CA ASP A 306 -18.14 8.94 -7.90
C ASP A 306 -18.89 9.84 -8.89
N GLY A 307 -19.86 9.26 -9.60
CA GLY A 307 -20.37 9.77 -10.87
C GLY A 307 -19.42 9.68 -12.06
N LEU A 308 -19.85 10.31 -13.15
CA LEU A 308 -19.07 10.49 -14.37
C LEU A 308 -18.26 11.78 -14.31
N SER A 309 -16.99 11.73 -14.71
CA SER A 309 -16.22 12.93 -15.03
C SER A 309 -16.80 13.66 -16.25
N LYS A 310 -16.44 14.94 -16.44
CA LYS A 310 -16.93 15.74 -17.58
C LYS A 310 -16.54 15.14 -18.95
N ALA A 311 -15.42 14.41 -19.02
CA ALA A 311 -14.99 13.72 -20.23
C ALA A 311 -15.84 12.46 -20.51
N GLU A 312 -16.05 11.63 -19.49
CA GLU A 312 -16.89 10.42 -19.59
C GLU A 312 -18.34 10.78 -19.93
N PHE A 313 -18.92 11.77 -19.25
CA PHE A 313 -20.26 12.26 -19.55
C PHE A 313 -20.39 12.81 -20.99
N ARG A 314 -19.38 13.53 -21.50
CA ARG A 314 -19.36 13.95 -22.91
C ARG A 314 -19.31 12.75 -23.86
N GLN A 315 -18.49 11.74 -23.55
CA GLN A 315 -18.43 10.51 -24.35
C GLN A 315 -19.77 9.74 -24.29
N ALA A 316 -20.45 9.70 -23.15
CA ALA A 316 -21.79 9.12 -23.01
C ALA A 316 -22.83 9.84 -23.89
N VAL A 317 -22.85 11.18 -23.88
CA VAL A 317 -23.74 11.99 -24.75
C VAL A 317 -23.41 11.79 -26.23
N MET A 318 -22.13 11.70 -26.61
CA MET A 318 -21.74 11.41 -28.00
C MET A 318 -22.15 9.99 -28.44
N MET A 319 -22.07 9.00 -27.54
CA MET A 319 -22.57 7.64 -27.81
C MET A 319 -24.10 7.60 -27.91
N LEU A 320 -24.83 8.34 -27.06
CA LEU A 320 -26.28 8.50 -27.19
C LEU A 320 -26.65 9.06 -28.57
N LEU A 321 -26.04 10.16 -29.00
CA LEU A 321 -26.33 10.79 -30.30
C LEU A 321 -25.88 9.95 -31.52
N SER A 322 -25.17 8.83 -31.32
CA SER A 322 -24.87 7.86 -32.37
C SER A 322 -25.95 6.77 -32.55
N ARG A 323 -26.92 6.69 -31.63
CA ARG A 323 -28.06 5.77 -31.65
C ARG A 323 -29.18 6.23 -32.59
N GLY A 324 -30.16 5.36 -32.86
CA GLY A 324 -31.35 5.74 -33.65
C GLY A 324 -32.22 6.79 -32.93
N PRO A 325 -33.01 7.62 -33.64
CA PRO A 325 -33.81 8.69 -32.99
C PRO A 325 -34.76 8.21 -31.88
N SER A 326 -35.32 7.01 -32.03
CA SER A 326 -36.17 6.39 -30.99
C SER A 326 -35.37 6.01 -29.73
N GLU A 327 -34.19 5.42 -29.89
CA GLU A 327 -33.29 5.08 -28.78
C GLU A 327 -32.74 6.34 -28.08
N GLN A 328 -32.42 7.39 -28.86
CA GLN A 328 -32.02 8.70 -28.34
C GLN A 328 -33.10 9.28 -27.42
N ALA A 329 -34.34 9.35 -27.89
CA ALA A 329 -35.46 9.85 -27.11
C ALA A 329 -35.75 8.95 -25.89
N TYR A 330 -35.68 7.63 -26.05
CA TYR A 330 -35.91 6.65 -24.99
C TYR A 330 -34.98 6.84 -23.78
N HIS A 331 -33.66 6.75 -23.99
CA HIS A 331 -32.70 6.87 -22.89
C HIS A 331 -32.71 8.30 -22.29
N PHE A 332 -32.78 9.34 -23.12
CA PHE A 332 -32.80 10.71 -22.62
C PHE A 332 -34.04 11.02 -21.77
N ASN A 333 -35.20 10.47 -22.14
CA ASN A 333 -36.41 10.57 -21.33
C ASN A 333 -36.29 9.82 -19.99
N ARG A 334 -35.63 8.64 -19.95
CA ARG A 334 -35.32 7.94 -18.68
C ARG A 334 -34.40 8.79 -17.78
N TRP A 335 -33.35 9.38 -18.33
CA TRP A 335 -32.44 10.30 -17.61
C TRP A 335 -33.21 11.47 -16.98
N LEU A 336 -34.07 12.14 -17.77
CA LEU A 336 -34.91 13.24 -17.32
C LEU A 336 -35.97 12.81 -16.30
N ALA A 337 -36.59 11.63 -16.46
CA ALA A 337 -37.60 11.13 -15.54
C ALA A 337 -37.03 10.86 -14.15
N GLN A 338 -35.88 10.18 -14.07
CA GLN A 338 -35.19 9.94 -12.80
C GLN A 338 -34.73 11.25 -12.15
N GLY A 339 -34.24 12.21 -12.93
CA GLY A 339 -33.90 13.55 -12.42
C GLY A 339 -35.11 14.32 -11.86
N LYS A 340 -36.28 14.22 -12.51
CA LYS A 340 -37.52 14.88 -12.05
C LYS A 340 -38.09 14.24 -10.78
N ALA A 341 -37.94 12.92 -10.61
CA ALA A 341 -38.44 12.20 -9.44
C ALA A 341 -37.78 12.62 -8.12
N CYS A 342 -36.52 13.09 -8.14
CA CYS A 342 -35.75 13.43 -6.94
C CYS A 342 -36.02 14.84 -6.34
N GLY A 343 -37.03 15.58 -6.83
CA GLY A 343 -37.71 16.63 -6.04
C GLY A 343 -36.98 17.95 -5.73
N SER A 344 -35.73 18.16 -6.18
CA SER A 344 -34.95 19.38 -5.88
C SER A 344 -35.56 20.65 -6.52
N GLN A 345 -36.26 21.46 -5.72
CA GLN A 345 -37.11 22.57 -6.19
C GLN A 345 -36.37 23.65 -6.98
N ASP A 346 -35.11 23.94 -6.66
CA ASP A 346 -34.29 24.98 -7.32
C ASP A 346 -33.89 24.62 -8.77
N THR A 347 -33.94 23.35 -9.16
CA THR A 347 -33.43 22.91 -10.48
C THR A 347 -34.27 23.35 -11.68
N ARG A 348 -35.42 23.99 -11.45
CA ARG A 348 -36.37 24.44 -12.48
C ARG A 348 -35.77 25.36 -13.53
N GLY A 349 -34.71 26.11 -13.21
CA GLY A 349 -34.00 26.95 -14.18
C GLY A 349 -33.11 26.19 -15.16
N CYS A 350 -32.55 25.04 -14.78
CA CYS A 350 -31.58 24.30 -15.60
C CYS A 350 -32.26 23.42 -16.67
N THR A 351 -33.28 22.65 -16.28
CA THR A 351 -33.90 21.64 -17.17
C THR A 351 -34.59 22.24 -18.40
N VAL A 352 -35.00 23.51 -18.35
CA VAL A 352 -35.55 24.25 -19.51
C VAL A 352 -34.55 24.39 -20.67
N THR A 353 -33.25 24.21 -20.42
CA THR A 353 -32.20 24.30 -21.46
C THR A 353 -31.86 22.96 -22.14
N PHE A 354 -32.38 21.83 -21.64
CA PHE A 354 -32.13 20.48 -22.18
C PHE A 354 -33.29 19.51 -21.83
N ASP A 355 -34.52 19.96 -22.04
CA ASP A 355 -35.77 19.23 -21.79
C ASP A 355 -36.08 18.13 -22.83
N ALA A 356 -35.38 18.11 -23.97
CA ALA A 356 -35.50 17.12 -25.03
C ALA A 356 -34.16 16.89 -25.77
N VAL A 357 -34.00 15.72 -26.40
CA VAL A 357 -32.70 15.24 -26.93
C VAL A 357 -32.23 15.98 -28.18
N ASP A 358 -33.15 16.56 -28.95
CA ASP A 358 -32.90 17.41 -30.12
C ASP A 358 -32.14 18.70 -29.79
N LYS A 359 -32.21 19.15 -28.52
CA LYS A 359 -31.53 20.35 -28.01
C LYS A 359 -30.12 20.06 -27.51
N VAL A 360 -29.69 18.79 -27.48
CA VAL A 360 -28.40 18.37 -26.92
C VAL A 360 -27.27 18.54 -27.95
N ASN A 361 -26.28 19.36 -27.61
CA ASN A 361 -25.11 19.59 -28.45
C ASN A 361 -23.79 19.35 -27.66
N PRO A 362 -23.04 18.27 -27.94
CA PRO A 362 -21.83 17.92 -27.20
C PRO A 362 -20.65 18.87 -27.45
N TYR A 363 -20.74 19.75 -28.45
CA TYR A 363 -19.72 20.76 -28.75
C TYR A 363 -19.96 22.07 -27.99
N ASN A 364 -21.16 22.33 -27.47
CA ASN A 364 -21.44 23.49 -26.63
C ASN A 364 -20.90 23.25 -25.21
N SER A 365 -19.79 23.92 -24.87
CA SER A 365 -19.06 23.74 -23.60
C SER A 365 -19.81 24.22 -22.36
N GLN A 366 -20.73 25.18 -22.51
CA GLN A 366 -21.59 25.69 -21.44
C GLN A 366 -22.79 24.76 -21.20
N LEU A 367 -23.49 24.36 -22.27
CA LEU A 367 -24.57 23.37 -22.19
C LEU A 367 -24.06 22.06 -21.56
N MET A 368 -22.90 21.57 -22.02
CA MET A 368 -22.26 20.38 -21.45
C MET A 368 -21.78 20.57 -20.00
N GLN A 369 -21.56 21.79 -19.52
CA GLN A 369 -21.29 22.06 -18.11
C GLN A 369 -22.58 21.95 -17.27
N SER A 370 -23.68 22.57 -17.72
CA SER A 370 -24.97 22.52 -17.03
C SER A 370 -25.58 21.12 -17.03
N MET A 371 -25.53 20.42 -18.17
CA MET A 371 -25.93 19.02 -18.28
C MET A 371 -25.08 18.12 -17.39
N TRP A 372 -23.74 18.29 -17.36
CA TRP A 372 -22.89 17.51 -16.46
C TRP A 372 -23.20 17.80 -14.98
N ALA A 373 -23.42 19.05 -14.59
CA ALA A 373 -23.77 19.41 -13.21
C ALA A 373 -25.06 18.70 -12.74
N TYR A 374 -26.06 18.60 -13.62
CA TYR A 374 -27.34 17.92 -13.36
C TYR A 374 -27.24 16.38 -13.42
N PHE A 375 -26.66 15.84 -14.48
CA PHE A 375 -26.70 14.40 -14.82
C PHE A 375 -25.50 13.57 -14.31
N SER A 376 -24.41 14.18 -13.83
CA SER A 376 -23.16 13.45 -13.55
C SER A 376 -23.25 12.31 -12.52
N HIS A 377 -24.28 12.26 -11.67
CA HIS A 377 -24.50 11.18 -10.70
C HIS A 377 -25.83 10.44 -10.93
N ASN A 378 -26.56 10.77 -11.99
CA ASN A 378 -27.84 10.15 -12.33
C ASN A 378 -27.61 8.67 -12.72
N MET A 379 -28.24 7.74 -12.00
CA MET A 379 -27.99 6.31 -12.19
C MET A 379 -28.34 5.82 -13.61
N GLU A 380 -29.36 6.36 -14.27
CA GLU A 380 -29.71 5.98 -15.66
C GLU A 380 -28.65 6.47 -16.68
N VAL A 381 -28.01 7.61 -16.41
CA VAL A 381 -26.87 8.11 -17.21
C VAL A 381 -25.63 7.23 -17.00
N VAL A 382 -25.37 6.82 -15.75
CA VAL A 382 -24.29 5.89 -15.40
C VAL A 382 -24.52 4.50 -16.03
N ASN A 383 -25.76 4.00 -16.00
CA ASN A 383 -26.14 2.72 -16.59
C ASN A 383 -25.93 2.70 -18.10
N PHE A 384 -26.38 3.76 -18.80
CA PHE A 384 -26.11 3.91 -20.23
C PHE A 384 -24.61 4.02 -20.54
N TRP A 385 -23.85 4.76 -19.73
CA TRP A 385 -22.40 4.84 -19.85
C TRP A 385 -21.74 3.47 -19.74
N LEU A 386 -22.04 2.72 -18.69
CA LEU A 386 -21.46 1.40 -18.44
C LEU A 386 -21.85 0.41 -19.55
N ALA A 387 -23.13 0.33 -19.90
CA ALA A 387 -23.63 -0.60 -20.92
C ALA A 387 -23.17 -0.26 -22.35
N SER A 388 -23.04 1.03 -22.73
CA SER A 388 -22.61 1.41 -24.09
C SER A 388 -21.11 1.63 -24.27
N CYS A 389 -20.36 1.95 -23.21
CA CYS A 389 -18.99 2.48 -23.35
C CYS A 389 -17.91 1.65 -22.64
N VAL A 390 -18.24 1.00 -21.52
CA VAL A 390 -17.27 0.31 -20.66
C VAL A 390 -17.41 -1.21 -20.75
N LEU A 391 -18.55 -1.76 -20.31
CA LEU A 391 -18.67 -3.19 -20.02
C LEU A 391 -18.48 -4.09 -21.26
N PRO A 392 -19.06 -3.81 -22.45
CA PRO A 392 -18.84 -4.65 -23.64
C PRO A 392 -17.40 -4.64 -24.18
N ARG A 393 -16.55 -3.71 -23.72
CA ARG A 393 -15.15 -3.62 -24.11
C ARG A 393 -14.23 -4.25 -23.08
N GLU A 394 -14.52 -4.02 -21.80
CA GLU A 394 -13.59 -4.30 -20.70
C GLU A 394 -13.93 -5.56 -19.91
N THR A 395 -15.17 -6.06 -19.95
CA THR A 395 -15.55 -7.35 -19.31
C THR A 395 -15.20 -8.58 -20.17
N LYS A 396 -14.54 -8.40 -21.32
CA LYS A 396 -14.12 -9.51 -22.19
C LYS A 396 -13.26 -10.52 -21.42
N GLN A 397 -13.49 -11.80 -21.71
CA GLN A 397 -12.88 -12.92 -21.03
C GLN A 397 -12.06 -13.76 -21.99
N TYR A 398 -11.36 -14.75 -21.43
CA TYR A 398 -10.62 -15.76 -22.15
C TYR A 398 -11.10 -17.13 -21.67
N PRO A 399 -11.23 -18.15 -22.54
CA PRO A 399 -11.84 -19.44 -22.19
C PRO A 399 -10.96 -20.27 -21.24
N SER A 400 -9.69 -19.93 -21.10
CA SER A 400 -8.75 -20.61 -20.21
C SER A 400 -7.80 -19.64 -19.52
N ARG A 401 -7.11 -20.16 -18.50
CA ARG A 401 -5.98 -19.50 -17.83
C ARG A 401 -4.82 -20.45 -17.54
N LEU A 402 -3.63 -19.88 -17.41
CA LEU A 402 -2.54 -20.43 -16.59
C LEU A 402 -2.54 -19.67 -15.26
N ALA A 403 -2.22 -20.34 -14.14
CA ALA A 403 -2.20 -19.68 -12.84
C ALA A 403 -1.07 -20.20 -11.93
N ALA A 404 -0.30 -19.25 -11.37
CA ALA A 404 0.73 -19.47 -10.35
C ALA A 404 0.24 -18.91 -9.00
N SER A 405 0.85 -19.34 -7.91
CA SER A 405 0.33 -19.11 -6.54
C SER A 405 1.41 -19.22 -5.47
N ALA A 406 1.07 -18.97 -4.21
CA ALA A 406 1.96 -19.18 -3.05
C ALA A 406 2.61 -20.59 -3.02
N TRP A 407 1.95 -21.62 -3.56
CA TRP A 407 2.50 -22.98 -3.67
C TRP A 407 3.68 -23.08 -4.64
N HIS A 408 3.70 -22.24 -5.68
CA HIS A 408 4.81 -22.11 -6.64
C HIS A 408 5.94 -21.26 -6.06
N LEU A 409 5.61 -20.19 -5.32
CA LEU A 409 6.60 -19.38 -4.58
C LEU A 409 7.36 -20.21 -3.53
N ALA A 410 6.67 -21.13 -2.85
CA ALA A 410 7.22 -22.05 -1.87
C ALA A 410 7.84 -23.35 -2.46
N GLN A 411 8.00 -23.42 -3.79
CA GLN A 411 8.58 -24.57 -4.48
C GLN A 411 10.07 -24.71 -4.16
N ARG A 412 10.52 -25.94 -3.88
CA ARG A 412 11.95 -26.26 -3.77
C ARG A 412 12.48 -26.81 -5.10
N PRO A 413 13.50 -26.18 -5.74
CA PRO A 413 14.13 -26.69 -6.95
C PRO A 413 14.69 -28.11 -6.80
N SER A 414 14.71 -28.87 -7.90
CA SER A 414 15.20 -30.26 -7.95
C SER A 414 16.66 -30.44 -7.49
N GLN A 415 17.47 -29.39 -7.55
CA GLN A 415 18.88 -29.39 -7.12
C GLN A 415 19.08 -29.09 -5.61
N GLY A 416 18.11 -29.44 -4.75
CA GLY A 416 18.29 -29.42 -3.29
C GLY A 416 18.51 -28.04 -2.67
N ARG A 417 17.89 -27.00 -3.25
CA ARG A 417 18.04 -25.61 -2.81
C ARG A 417 17.15 -25.31 -1.59
N GLY A 418 17.55 -24.32 -0.78
CA GLY A 418 16.89 -23.96 0.47
C GLY A 418 15.92 -22.77 0.34
N LEU A 419 14.89 -22.79 1.18
CA LEU A 419 13.90 -21.72 1.37
C LEU A 419 13.79 -21.45 2.87
N ALA A 420 13.90 -20.19 3.27
CA ALA A 420 13.65 -19.72 4.63
C ALA A 420 12.66 -18.55 4.61
N GLY A 421 11.87 -18.41 5.66
CA GLY A 421 10.91 -17.32 5.82
C GLY A 421 10.88 -16.82 7.26
N PHE A 422 10.71 -15.52 7.42
CA PHE A 422 10.49 -14.84 8.70
C PHE A 422 9.17 -14.08 8.64
N SER A 423 8.59 -13.75 9.79
CA SER A 423 7.45 -12.84 9.91
C SER A 423 7.36 -12.32 11.34
N GLY A 424 6.84 -11.11 11.51
CA GLY A 424 6.43 -10.61 12.83
C GLY A 424 5.17 -11.26 13.40
N THR A 425 4.42 -12.02 12.58
CA THR A 425 3.08 -12.54 12.83
C THR A 425 2.95 -14.02 12.47
N ASN A 426 1.88 -14.71 12.91
CA ASN A 426 1.78 -16.15 12.71
C ASN A 426 0.38 -16.80 12.74
N ASP A 427 -0.74 -16.08 12.78
CA ASP A 427 -2.08 -16.70 12.84
C ASP A 427 -2.33 -17.57 11.59
N ASN A 428 -2.00 -17.05 10.41
CA ASN A 428 -2.24 -17.69 9.10
C ASN A 428 -1.34 -18.91 8.80
N HIS A 429 -0.46 -19.34 9.71
CA HIS A 429 0.50 -20.42 9.45
C HIS A 429 -0.14 -21.75 9.03
N TRP A 430 -1.38 -22.02 9.45
CA TRP A 430 -2.17 -23.19 9.04
C TRP A 430 -2.51 -23.23 7.55
N LEU A 431 -2.53 -22.08 6.88
CA LEU A 431 -2.89 -21.94 5.46
C LEU A 431 -1.67 -21.94 4.52
N LEU A 432 -0.45 -21.87 5.05
CA LEU A 432 0.78 -21.85 4.27
C LEU A 432 0.98 -23.17 3.49
N PRO A 433 1.60 -23.14 2.29
CA PRO A 433 1.90 -24.33 1.48
C PRO A 433 2.58 -25.45 2.28
N SER A 434 2.30 -26.72 1.95
CA SER A 434 2.78 -27.88 2.74
C SER A 434 4.31 -28.04 2.75
N GLN A 435 5.00 -27.40 1.81
CA GLN A 435 6.46 -27.30 1.69
C GLN A 435 7.08 -26.38 2.76
N VAL A 436 6.28 -25.54 3.41
CA VAL A 436 6.69 -24.62 4.47
C VAL A 436 6.39 -25.24 5.83
N GLN A 437 7.38 -25.18 6.72
CA GLN A 437 7.28 -25.68 8.08
C GLN A 437 7.77 -24.60 9.04
N GLN A 438 6.95 -24.26 10.04
CA GLN A 438 7.33 -23.28 11.05
C GLN A 438 8.43 -23.87 11.95
N VAL A 439 9.53 -23.13 12.13
CA VAL A 439 10.64 -23.57 12.98
C VAL A 439 10.17 -23.61 14.45
N PRO A 440 10.35 -24.73 15.19
CA PRO A 440 9.91 -24.82 16.57
C PRO A 440 10.58 -23.78 17.48
N LEU A 441 9.76 -22.94 18.14
CA LEU A 441 10.21 -21.92 19.11
C LEU A 441 10.94 -22.51 20.34
N ALA A 442 10.99 -23.85 20.48
CA ALA A 442 11.85 -24.55 21.44
C ALA A 442 13.33 -24.18 21.30
N GLY A 443 13.80 -23.82 20.09
CA GLY A 443 15.17 -23.35 19.85
C GLY A 443 15.41 -21.86 20.18
N ALA A 444 14.35 -21.09 20.46
CA ALA A 444 14.41 -19.64 20.69
C ALA A 444 13.45 -19.25 21.84
N PRO A 445 13.80 -19.55 23.12
CA PRO A 445 12.91 -19.35 24.27
C PRO A 445 12.47 -17.89 24.46
N GLU A 446 13.32 -16.93 24.07
CA GLU A 446 13.04 -15.50 24.03
C GLU A 446 11.87 -15.10 23.11
N LEU A 447 11.55 -15.92 22.10
CA LEU A 447 10.44 -15.71 21.17
C LEU A 447 9.13 -16.40 21.58
N GLN A 448 9.16 -17.35 22.53
CA GLN A 448 7.96 -18.10 22.95
C GLN A 448 6.86 -17.20 23.58
N GLY A 449 7.25 -16.06 24.13
CA GLY A 449 6.33 -15.14 24.82
C GLY A 449 5.77 -14.00 23.98
N THR A 450 6.13 -13.83 22.70
CA THR A 450 5.82 -12.62 21.91
C THR A 450 4.33 -12.32 21.78
N ASN A 451 3.54 -13.28 21.28
CA ASN A 451 2.08 -13.14 21.14
C ASN A 451 1.40 -12.87 22.49
N GLY A 452 1.79 -13.59 23.54
CA GLY A 452 1.24 -13.40 24.90
C GLY A 452 1.56 -12.03 25.47
N LYS A 453 2.79 -11.55 25.27
CA LYS A 453 3.25 -10.22 25.68
C LYS A 453 2.48 -9.11 24.98
N MET A 454 2.20 -9.23 23.68
CA MET A 454 1.42 -8.23 22.96
C MET A 454 -0.04 -8.17 23.43
N LEU A 455 -0.66 -9.33 23.74
CA LEU A 455 -2.00 -9.38 24.36
C LEU A 455 -2.02 -8.74 25.75
N ASP A 456 -1.02 -9.01 26.58
CA ASP A 456 -0.84 -8.42 27.92
C ASP A 456 -0.64 -6.90 27.85
N MET A 457 0.22 -6.40 26.95
CA MET A 457 0.36 -4.97 26.66
C MET A 457 -0.96 -4.31 26.27
N LEU A 458 -1.76 -4.95 25.40
CA LEU A 458 -3.08 -4.47 25.01
C LEU A 458 -4.08 -4.51 26.18
N LEU A 459 -4.05 -5.53 27.04
CA LEU A 459 -4.93 -5.62 28.22
C LEU A 459 -4.61 -4.57 29.31
N ARG A 460 -3.35 -4.14 29.42
CA ARG A 460 -2.92 -3.10 30.38
C ARG A 460 -3.17 -1.68 29.88
N HIS A 461 -2.78 -1.41 28.63
CA HIS A 461 -2.64 -0.06 28.09
C HIS A 461 -3.67 0.28 27.01
N GLY A 462 -4.44 -0.72 26.56
CA GLY A 462 -5.57 -0.57 25.65
C GLY A 462 -6.87 -0.27 26.38
N ARG A 463 -7.62 0.72 25.88
CA ARG A 463 -9.00 1.03 26.28
C ARG A 463 -9.86 1.09 25.03
N TYR A 464 -11.12 0.69 25.11
CA TYR A 464 -12.07 0.84 24.00
C TYR A 464 -13.07 1.96 24.30
N ASP A 465 -13.51 2.66 23.26
CA ASP A 465 -14.58 3.65 23.30
C ASP A 465 -15.44 3.58 22.02
N THR A 466 -16.69 4.03 22.10
CA THR A 466 -17.61 4.03 20.94
C THR A 466 -17.66 5.41 20.32
N LEU A 467 -17.40 5.52 19.01
CA LEU A 467 -17.65 6.76 18.27
C LEU A 467 -19.17 6.96 18.13
N LEU A 468 -19.75 7.76 19.03
CA LEU A 468 -21.17 8.06 19.02
C LEU A 468 -21.51 8.92 17.79
N LEU A 469 -22.55 8.52 17.06
CA LEU A 469 -23.10 9.28 15.95
C LEU A 469 -24.23 10.19 16.46
N PRO A 470 -24.31 11.47 16.03
CA PRO A 470 -25.39 12.37 16.43
C PRO A 470 -26.77 11.79 16.10
N HIS A 471 -27.68 11.83 17.06
CA HIS A 471 -29.06 11.33 16.91
C HIS A 471 -30.04 12.44 16.46
N ASP A 472 -29.68 13.72 16.58
CA ASP A 472 -30.49 14.85 16.11
C ASP A 472 -30.28 15.10 14.61
N ASP A 473 -31.38 15.22 13.86
CA ASP A 473 -31.37 15.47 12.40
C ASP A 473 -30.56 16.71 11.99
N ALA A 474 -30.41 17.69 12.89
CA ALA A 474 -29.61 18.90 12.66
C ALA A 474 -28.09 18.65 12.71
N GLN A 475 -27.63 17.64 13.45
CA GLN A 475 -26.21 17.27 13.62
C GLN A 475 -25.83 15.98 12.91
N ALA A 476 -26.80 15.18 12.43
CA ALA A 476 -26.61 14.00 11.58
C ALA A 476 -25.96 14.30 10.21
N THR A 477 -25.58 15.56 9.96
CA THR A 477 -24.92 16.10 8.78
C THR A 477 -23.39 16.02 8.84
N THR A 478 -22.80 15.91 10.04
CA THR A 478 -21.33 15.88 10.22
C THR A 478 -20.73 14.54 9.77
N PRO A 479 -19.74 14.51 8.85
CA PRO A 479 -19.09 13.28 8.41
C PRO A 479 -18.39 12.53 9.56
N VAL A 480 -18.46 11.19 9.52
CA VAL A 480 -17.84 10.28 10.52
C VAL A 480 -16.36 10.57 10.75
N TRP A 481 -15.61 10.90 9.69
CA TRP A 481 -14.19 11.24 9.79
C TRP A 481 -13.92 12.52 10.58
N GLN A 482 -14.84 13.51 10.54
CA GLN A 482 -14.72 14.74 11.33
C GLN A 482 -15.01 14.45 12.80
N LEU A 483 -16.06 13.67 13.10
CA LEU A 483 -16.37 13.20 14.45
C LEU A 483 -15.18 12.43 15.07
N LEU A 484 -14.53 11.56 14.30
CA LEU A 484 -13.33 10.84 14.72
C LEU A 484 -12.17 11.78 15.05
N LEU A 485 -11.86 12.75 14.18
CA LEU A 485 -10.75 13.68 14.40
C LEU A 485 -11.04 14.69 15.53
N GLN A 486 -12.31 15.09 15.70
CA GLN A 486 -12.75 15.85 16.86
C GLN A 486 -12.55 15.05 18.15
N GLN A 487 -12.97 13.78 18.20
CA GLN A 487 -12.71 12.91 19.35
C GLN A 487 -11.21 12.70 19.59
N ALA A 488 -10.39 12.57 18.54
CA ALA A 488 -8.94 12.49 18.69
C ALA A 488 -8.36 13.76 19.35
N LEU A 489 -8.80 14.94 18.94
CA LEU A 489 -8.39 16.23 19.52
C LEU A 489 -8.87 16.41 20.96
N GLU A 490 -10.14 16.11 21.25
CA GLU A 490 -10.73 16.17 22.61
C GLU A 490 -10.05 15.19 23.58
N ARG A 491 -9.68 13.99 23.11
CA ARG A 491 -8.93 12.99 23.88
C ARG A 491 -7.42 13.28 23.95
N GLY A 492 -6.92 14.30 23.24
CA GLY A 492 -5.51 14.70 23.23
C GLY A 492 -4.56 13.71 22.51
N VAL A 493 -5.06 12.98 21.52
CA VAL A 493 -4.35 11.89 20.82
C VAL A 493 -3.13 12.40 20.03
N ASP A 494 -2.02 11.67 20.10
CA ASP A 494 -0.77 11.96 19.40
C ASP A 494 -0.66 11.23 18.04
N ALA A 495 -1.36 10.12 17.85
CA ALA A 495 -1.39 9.39 16.58
C ALA A 495 -2.77 8.78 16.30
N VAL A 496 -3.37 9.08 15.14
CA VAL A 496 -4.56 8.38 14.63
C VAL A 496 -4.08 7.29 13.66
N ILE A 497 -4.53 6.06 13.90
CA ILE A 497 -4.11 4.84 13.22
C ILE A 497 -5.35 4.21 12.57
N ASP A 498 -5.62 4.58 11.31
CA ASP A 498 -6.90 4.25 10.65
C ASP A 498 -6.90 2.89 9.94
N VAL A 499 -6.93 1.82 10.73
CA VAL A 499 -7.01 0.42 10.27
C VAL A 499 -8.46 -0.02 10.00
N GLY A 500 -9.40 0.64 10.67
CA GLY A 500 -10.85 0.48 10.54
C GLY A 500 -11.48 1.26 9.39
N ALA A 501 -10.66 1.99 8.61
CA ALA A 501 -11.07 2.76 7.43
C ALA A 501 -12.24 3.74 7.70
N LEU A 502 -12.08 4.57 8.73
CA LEU A 502 -13.02 5.63 9.13
C LEU A 502 -12.63 7.02 8.58
N LEU A 503 -11.40 7.19 8.08
CA LEU A 503 -10.95 8.36 7.30
C LEU A 503 -11.14 8.17 5.78
N ALA A 504 -11.67 7.03 5.33
CA ALA A 504 -11.75 6.66 3.92
C ALA A 504 -12.68 7.57 3.09
N GLY A 505 -12.29 7.82 1.83
CA GLY A 505 -12.92 8.81 0.96
C GLY A 505 -12.45 10.24 1.23
N VAL A 506 -11.43 10.42 2.08
CA VAL A 506 -10.87 11.73 2.45
C VAL A 506 -9.36 11.69 2.28
N LYS A 507 -8.84 12.63 1.48
CA LYS A 507 -7.39 12.81 1.32
C LYS A 507 -6.78 13.13 2.69
N LEU A 508 -5.75 12.39 3.11
CA LEU A 508 -5.04 12.64 4.37
C LEU A 508 -4.60 14.10 4.56
N ARG A 509 -4.28 14.81 3.46
CA ARG A 509 -4.04 16.26 3.49
C ARG A 509 -5.22 17.06 4.06
N SER A 510 -6.45 16.75 3.67
CA SER A 510 -7.65 17.46 4.12
C SER A 510 -8.05 17.06 5.55
N ALA A 511 -7.73 15.82 5.97
CA ALA A 511 -7.78 15.43 7.38
C ALA A 511 -6.75 16.23 8.21
N ALA A 512 -5.52 16.39 7.72
CA ALA A 512 -4.49 17.21 8.35
C ALA A 512 -4.86 18.70 8.41
N GLU A 513 -5.39 19.27 7.32
CA GLU A 513 -5.88 20.65 7.27
C GLU A 513 -7.05 20.88 8.25
N TYR A 514 -7.96 19.90 8.39
CA TYR A 514 -9.03 19.93 9.40
C TYR A 514 -8.48 19.91 10.82
N ILE A 515 -7.50 19.04 11.12
CA ILE A 515 -6.86 18.98 12.44
C ILE A 515 -6.16 20.31 12.76
N MET A 516 -5.39 20.86 11.82
CA MET A 516 -4.70 22.15 12.00
C MET A 516 -5.66 23.32 12.25
N ALA A 517 -6.89 23.25 11.72
CA ALA A 517 -7.91 24.27 11.95
C ALA A 517 -8.63 24.16 13.32
N HIS A 518 -8.59 22.99 13.97
CA HIS A 518 -9.31 22.72 15.22
C HIS A 518 -8.39 22.37 16.41
N MET A 519 -7.07 22.31 16.21
CA MET A 519 -6.11 21.89 17.23
C MET A 519 -6.06 22.86 18.43
N PRO A 520 -5.93 22.36 19.67
CA PRO A 520 -5.69 23.22 20.83
C PRO A 520 -4.31 23.87 20.73
N PRO A 521 -4.18 25.19 20.96
CA PRO A 521 -2.93 25.92 20.77
C PRO A 521 -1.83 25.39 21.70
N GLY A 522 -0.65 25.15 21.14
CA GLY A 522 0.56 24.76 21.87
C GLY A 522 0.71 23.27 22.21
N ARG A 523 -0.28 22.39 21.95
CA ARG A 523 -0.13 20.93 22.22
C ARG A 523 0.70 20.20 21.16
N TYR A 524 0.62 20.67 19.92
CA TYR A 524 1.37 20.17 18.77
C TYR A 524 1.86 21.37 17.94
N GLN A 525 2.90 21.15 17.16
CA GLN A 525 3.50 22.13 16.25
C GLN A 525 3.13 21.86 14.77
N GLY A 526 2.43 20.77 14.46
CA GLY A 526 1.99 20.41 13.11
C GLY A 526 1.29 19.06 13.04
N VAL A 527 1.03 18.59 11.82
CA VAL A 527 0.48 17.24 11.54
C VAL A 527 1.39 16.48 10.58
N THR A 528 1.80 15.27 10.97
CA THR A 528 2.58 14.34 10.13
C THR A 528 1.64 13.38 9.40
N TYR A 529 1.74 13.26 8.08
CA TYR A 529 0.93 12.33 7.29
C TYR A 529 1.66 11.85 6.03
N PHE A 530 1.21 10.77 5.40
CA PHE A 530 1.77 10.32 4.12
C PHE A 530 1.16 11.09 2.94
N CYS A 531 1.99 11.74 2.13
CA CYS A 531 1.54 12.46 0.94
C CYS A 531 1.74 11.61 -0.32
N SER A 532 0.65 10.99 -0.80
CA SER A 532 0.67 10.13 -1.99
C SER A 532 1.23 10.82 -3.25
N THR A 533 1.04 12.14 -3.40
CA THR A 533 1.61 12.92 -4.51
C THR A 533 3.12 13.17 -4.38
N ALA A 534 3.68 13.11 -3.17
CA ALA A 534 5.11 13.27 -2.92
C ALA A 534 5.84 11.93 -2.68
N GLY A 535 5.11 10.80 -2.64
CA GLY A 535 5.64 9.47 -2.38
C GLY A 535 6.23 9.27 -0.98
N CYS A 536 6.03 10.21 -0.05
CA CYS A 536 6.73 10.24 1.23
C CYS A 536 5.90 10.80 2.38
N TRP A 537 6.39 10.58 3.61
CA TRP A 537 5.90 11.24 4.82
C TRP A 537 6.24 12.74 4.78
N VAL A 538 5.24 13.58 5.04
CA VAL A 538 5.35 15.04 5.10
C VAL A 538 4.81 15.56 6.43
N ILE A 539 5.18 16.78 6.78
CA ILE A 539 4.64 17.54 7.91
C ILE A 539 3.97 18.81 7.36
N LEU A 540 2.73 19.05 7.81
CA LEU A 540 2.00 20.30 7.64
C LEU A 540 2.19 21.16 8.90
N ASP A 541 2.63 22.40 8.73
CA ASP A 541 2.88 23.34 9.83
C ASP A 541 1.77 24.40 10.01
N PRO A 542 1.78 25.22 11.08
CA PRO A 542 0.71 26.18 11.40
C PRO A 542 0.61 27.36 10.43
N VAL A 543 1.58 27.49 9.51
CA VAL A 543 1.61 28.51 8.45
C VAL A 543 1.15 27.89 7.11
N GLY A 544 0.67 26.64 7.13
CA GLY A 544 0.21 25.91 5.95
C GLY A 544 1.34 25.39 5.06
N ARG A 545 2.60 25.40 5.52
CA ARG A 545 3.74 24.87 4.76
C ARG A 545 3.76 23.35 4.87
N ILE A 546 3.96 22.67 3.76
CA ILE A 546 4.10 21.21 3.68
C ILE A 546 5.55 20.89 3.30
N ALA A 547 6.26 20.13 4.12
CA ALA A 547 7.65 19.71 3.88
C ALA A 547 7.82 18.20 4.10
N PRO A 548 8.64 17.49 3.29
CA PRO A 548 9.04 16.12 3.58
C PRO A 548 9.64 15.98 4.98
N LYS A 549 9.29 14.93 5.71
CA LYS A 549 9.70 14.66 7.11
C LYS A 549 11.20 14.85 7.34
N ALA A 550 12.03 14.30 6.45
CA ALA A 550 13.50 14.39 6.52
C ALA A 550 14.09 15.80 6.25
N SER A 551 13.24 16.78 5.92
CA SER A 551 13.59 18.18 5.67
C SER A 551 12.78 19.17 6.51
N SER A 552 11.90 18.68 7.40
CA SER A 552 11.16 19.50 8.34
C SER A 552 12.07 20.00 9.46
N HIS A 553 11.69 21.14 10.05
CA HIS A 553 12.28 21.65 11.28
C HIS A 553 11.57 21.09 12.54
N LEU A 554 10.38 20.50 12.35
CA LEU A 554 9.59 19.83 13.38
C LEU A 554 9.90 18.33 13.38
N ALA A 555 10.09 17.74 14.56
CA ALA A 555 10.14 16.29 14.70
C ALA A 555 8.71 15.70 14.71
N GLU A 556 8.57 14.43 14.34
CA GLU A 556 7.25 13.76 14.42
C GLU A 556 6.68 13.72 15.85
N ALA A 557 7.54 13.76 16.87
CA ALA A 557 7.15 13.84 18.28
C ALA A 557 6.43 15.16 18.65
N ASP A 558 6.66 16.23 17.89
CA ASP A 558 5.99 17.52 18.07
C ASP A 558 4.64 17.60 17.33
N THR A 559 4.25 16.55 16.60
CA THR A 559 3.10 16.56 15.69
C THR A 559 2.05 15.52 16.06
N LEU A 560 0.81 15.76 15.65
CA LEU A 560 -0.19 14.69 15.59
C LEU A 560 0.07 13.88 14.30
N ALA A 561 0.26 12.56 14.42
CA ALA A 561 0.52 11.67 13.29
C ALA A 561 -0.76 11.02 12.73
N LEU A 562 -0.89 10.96 11.41
CA LEU A 562 -1.95 10.23 10.70
C LEU A 562 -1.37 9.04 9.93
N PHE A 563 -1.73 7.82 10.34
CA PHE A 563 -1.47 6.60 9.58
C PHE A 563 -2.75 6.13 8.90
N ASP A 564 -2.68 5.87 7.59
CA ASP A 564 -3.67 5.07 6.87
C ASP A 564 -3.33 3.57 6.93
N ASP A 565 -4.28 2.71 6.55
CA ASP A 565 -4.13 1.25 6.60
C ASP A 565 -2.94 0.72 5.77
N ALA A 566 -2.67 1.29 4.58
CA ALA A 566 -1.55 0.87 3.72
C ALA A 566 -0.18 1.26 4.30
N ARG A 567 -0.09 2.42 4.95
CA ARG A 567 1.14 2.97 5.51
C ARG A 567 1.30 2.68 7.01
N CYS A 568 0.38 1.92 7.62
CA CYS A 568 0.60 1.26 8.90
C CYS A 568 1.72 0.19 8.83
N ARG A 569 1.99 -0.39 7.65
CA ARG A 569 3.13 -1.29 7.43
C ARG A 569 4.37 -0.50 6.95
N GLY A 570 5.55 -0.97 7.33
CA GLY A 570 6.85 -0.35 6.98
C GLY A 570 7.17 1.01 7.62
N ALA A 571 6.19 1.79 8.09
CA ALA A 571 6.44 3.10 8.69
C ALA A 571 6.93 3.03 10.15
N ASP A 572 7.94 3.83 10.46
CA ASP A 572 8.53 4.01 11.80
C ASP A 572 8.60 5.52 12.12
N LEU A 573 7.68 6.00 12.97
CA LEU A 573 7.63 7.38 13.45
C LEU A 573 8.01 7.41 14.94
N LYS A 574 8.98 8.26 15.31
CA LYS A 574 9.45 8.42 16.69
C LYS A 574 8.53 9.35 17.50
N LEU A 575 7.35 8.84 17.85
CA LEU A 575 6.37 9.51 18.71
C LEU A 575 6.88 9.71 20.16
N ARG A 576 6.27 10.63 20.92
CA ARG A 576 6.58 10.92 22.34
C ARG A 576 6.53 9.67 23.22
N GLN A 577 7.27 9.65 24.33
CA GLN A 577 7.29 8.49 25.25
C GLN A 577 5.91 8.24 25.89
N GLU A 578 5.18 9.31 26.16
CA GLU A 578 3.84 9.35 26.74
C GLU A 578 2.70 9.46 25.71
N ALA A 579 3.00 9.20 24.42
CA ALA A 579 2.04 9.36 23.33
C ALA A 579 0.79 8.46 23.44
N VAL A 580 -0.37 9.04 23.19
CA VAL A 580 -1.65 8.33 23.10
C VAL A 580 -1.98 8.05 21.63
N GLY A 581 -2.11 6.78 21.25
CA GLY A 581 -2.61 6.40 19.93
C GLY A 581 -4.13 6.17 19.94
N LEU A 582 -4.84 6.59 18.89
CA LEU A 582 -6.22 6.20 18.61
C LEU A 582 -6.24 5.26 17.40
N LEU A 583 -6.66 4.01 17.60
CA LEU A 583 -6.73 2.98 16.57
C LEU A 583 -8.18 2.67 16.23
N THR A 584 -8.53 2.75 14.94
CA THR A 584 -9.91 2.52 14.49
C THR A 584 -10.17 1.05 14.18
N LEU A 585 -11.41 0.59 14.40
CA LEU A 585 -11.82 -0.80 14.23
C LEU A 585 -12.91 -0.96 13.16
N SER A 586 -12.82 -2.06 12.41
CA SER A 586 -13.78 -2.48 11.37
C SER A 586 -14.21 -3.94 11.61
N ALA A 587 -15.35 -4.34 11.02
CA ALA A 587 -16.02 -5.60 11.37
C ALA A 587 -15.17 -6.87 11.13
N GLY A 588 -14.22 -6.84 10.20
CA GLY A 588 -13.30 -7.95 9.91
C GLY A 588 -11.93 -7.84 10.59
N MET A 589 -11.79 -7.08 11.69
CA MET A 589 -10.48 -6.90 12.34
C MET A 589 -9.94 -8.22 12.90
N GLN A 590 -8.73 -8.60 12.45
CA GLN A 590 -7.99 -9.81 12.87
C GLN A 590 -6.90 -9.47 13.90
N LYS A 591 -6.47 -10.48 14.68
CA LYS A 591 -5.53 -10.32 15.81
C LYS A 591 -4.18 -9.81 15.33
N ASP A 592 -3.59 -10.43 14.31
CA ASP A 592 -2.31 -9.97 13.76
C ASP A 592 -2.40 -8.55 13.15
N LYS A 593 -3.49 -8.19 12.46
CA LYS A 593 -3.68 -6.81 11.94
C LYS A 593 -3.77 -5.78 13.08
N LEU A 594 -4.54 -6.07 14.14
CA LEU A 594 -4.64 -5.23 15.33
C LEU A 594 -3.28 -5.05 16.03
N MET A 595 -2.50 -6.14 16.16
CA MET A 595 -1.17 -6.10 16.79
C MET A 595 -0.15 -5.32 15.97
N GLN A 596 -0.07 -5.53 14.65
CA GLN A 596 0.85 -4.81 13.76
C GLN A 596 0.62 -3.29 13.77
N ALA A 597 -0.65 -2.87 13.91
CA ALA A 597 -1.05 -1.47 14.01
C ALA A 597 -0.83 -0.87 15.40
N ALA A 598 -1.22 -1.56 16.48
CA ALA A 598 -0.88 -1.17 17.85
C ALA A 598 0.65 -1.05 18.02
N GLY A 599 1.42 -1.92 17.37
CA GLY A 599 2.88 -1.90 17.30
C GLY A 599 3.50 -0.72 16.54
N ARG A 600 2.71 0.26 16.04
CA ARG A 600 3.23 1.61 15.70
C ARG A 600 3.61 2.40 16.96
N LEU A 601 2.93 2.15 18.09
CA LEU A 601 3.33 2.64 19.41
C LEU A 601 4.53 1.81 19.92
N ARG A 602 5.73 2.14 19.44
CA ARG A 602 7.00 1.46 19.78
C ARG A 602 7.34 1.44 21.28
N GLN A 603 6.67 2.27 22.08
CA GLN A 603 6.87 2.40 23.53
C GLN A 603 5.58 2.10 24.32
N LEU A 604 4.67 1.30 23.77
CA LEU A 604 3.61 0.64 24.54
C LEU A 604 4.25 -0.18 25.68
N ASP A 605 3.69 -0.12 26.91
CA ASP A 605 4.31 -0.61 28.16
C ASP A 605 5.59 0.14 28.61
N ARG A 606 5.91 1.29 28.00
CA ARG A 606 6.99 2.22 28.42
C ARG A 606 6.57 3.69 28.54
N GLY A 607 5.27 3.97 28.42
CA GLY A 607 4.66 5.28 28.58
C GLY A 607 3.49 5.51 27.61
N GLN A 608 3.54 4.92 26.41
CA GLN A 608 2.49 5.06 25.41
C GLN A 608 1.26 4.23 25.78
N THR A 609 0.08 4.74 25.39
CA THR A 609 -1.23 4.08 25.65
C THR A 609 -2.09 4.11 24.40
N LEU A 610 -3.10 3.24 24.35
CA LEU A 610 -3.91 2.98 23.14
C LEU A 610 -5.40 3.13 23.42
N LEU A 611 -6.07 3.99 22.67
CA LEU A 611 -7.52 4.13 22.59
C LEU A 611 -8.01 3.43 21.31
N LEU A 612 -8.74 2.34 21.46
CA LEU A 612 -9.40 1.66 20.35
C LEU A 612 -10.79 2.28 20.17
N MET A 613 -11.19 2.56 18.93
CA MET A 613 -12.46 3.21 18.65
C MET A 613 -13.22 2.50 17.52
N GLY A 614 -14.45 2.10 17.81
CA GLY A 614 -15.38 1.49 16.86
C GLY A 614 -16.67 2.29 16.72
N LEU A 615 -17.37 2.08 15.61
CA LEU A 615 -18.75 2.53 15.44
C LEU A 615 -19.72 1.70 16.30
N PRO A 616 -20.98 2.13 16.51
CA PRO A 616 -21.93 1.40 17.36
C PRO A 616 -22.19 -0.06 16.95
N ASP A 617 -22.10 -0.39 15.64
CA ASP A 617 -22.22 -1.77 15.17
C ASP A 617 -21.03 -2.65 15.60
N ILE A 618 -19.82 -2.08 15.66
CA ILE A 618 -18.61 -2.72 16.16
C ILE A 618 -18.74 -2.98 17.67
N SER A 619 -19.24 -2.01 18.44
CA SER A 619 -19.53 -2.18 19.86
C SER A 619 -20.53 -3.31 20.11
N SER A 620 -21.58 -3.41 19.30
CA SER A 620 -22.56 -4.51 19.36
C SER A 620 -21.94 -5.87 19.02
N LYS A 621 -21.07 -5.96 18.00
CA LYS A 621 -20.35 -7.20 17.62
C LYS A 621 -19.43 -7.68 18.74
N ILE A 622 -18.69 -6.75 19.37
CA ILE A 622 -17.83 -7.04 20.53
C ILE A 622 -18.67 -7.55 21.71
N ALA A 623 -19.83 -6.92 21.99
CA ALA A 623 -20.73 -7.34 23.06
C ALA A 623 -21.34 -8.72 22.82
N ALA A 624 -21.76 -9.02 21.59
CA ALA A 624 -22.31 -10.33 21.19
C ALA A 624 -21.26 -11.44 21.30
N ALA A 625 -20.05 -11.24 20.79
CA ALA A 625 -18.93 -12.19 20.93
C ALA A 625 -18.58 -12.45 22.40
N ALA A 626 -18.57 -11.41 23.25
CA ALA A 626 -18.38 -11.56 24.68
C ALA A 626 -19.54 -12.27 25.39
N ALA A 627 -20.77 -12.21 24.89
CA ALA A 627 -21.89 -13.01 25.39
C ALA A 627 -21.73 -14.50 24.98
N ALA A 628 -21.40 -14.77 23.71
CA ALA A 628 -21.18 -16.12 23.20
C ALA A 628 -20.04 -16.84 23.95
N GLY A 629 -18.89 -16.19 24.15
CA GLY A 629 -17.75 -16.77 24.88
C GLY A 629 -18.04 -17.11 26.36
N ARG A 630 -19.10 -16.54 26.96
CA ARG A 630 -19.55 -16.87 28.32
C ARG A 630 -20.51 -18.06 28.39
N SER A 631 -21.01 -18.57 27.27
CA SER A 631 -21.89 -19.76 27.26
C SER A 631 -21.12 -21.09 27.11
N SER A 632 -19.93 -21.05 26.48
CA SER A 632 -19.06 -22.22 26.29
C SER A 632 -18.28 -22.64 27.55
N LEU A 633 -18.06 -21.70 28.48
CA LEU A 633 -17.46 -21.95 29.79
C LEU A 633 -18.58 -22.14 30.83
N GLY A 634 -18.80 -23.40 31.22
CA GLY A 634 -20.11 -23.83 31.73
C GLY A 634 -20.57 -23.28 33.10
N LYS A 635 -21.87 -22.94 33.15
CA LYS A 635 -22.75 -22.82 34.33
C LYS A 635 -22.29 -21.92 35.50
N GLN A 636 -22.86 -20.72 35.61
CA GLN A 636 -23.80 -20.36 36.71
C GLN A 636 -24.48 -18.99 36.52
N ALA A 637 -25.44 -18.69 37.41
CA ALA A 637 -26.29 -17.49 37.52
C ALA A 637 -27.42 -17.32 36.46
N PRO A 638 -28.62 -16.84 36.86
CA PRO A 638 -29.78 -16.69 35.97
C PRO A 638 -29.82 -15.33 35.25
N LEU A 639 -30.52 -15.29 34.11
CA LEU A 639 -30.74 -14.05 33.34
C LEU A 639 -31.69 -13.10 34.08
N SER A 640 -31.16 -11.97 34.56
CA SER A 640 -31.93 -10.72 34.57
C SER A 640 -31.96 -10.15 33.15
N LYS A 641 -33.09 -9.56 32.75
CA LYS A 641 -33.16 -8.81 31.48
C LYS A 641 -32.25 -7.57 31.58
N PRO A 642 -31.46 -7.23 30.54
CA PRO A 642 -30.76 -5.95 30.52
C PRO A 642 -31.79 -4.82 30.48
N THR A 643 -31.84 -4.02 31.55
CA THR A 643 -32.53 -2.72 31.54
C THR A 643 -31.68 -1.70 30.78
N ALA A 644 -32.32 -0.70 30.17
CA ALA A 644 -31.66 0.34 29.39
C ALA A 644 -30.92 1.37 30.26
N ALA A 645 -29.92 0.90 31.02
CA ALA A 645 -28.92 1.75 31.68
C ALA A 645 -27.75 2.01 30.71
N ALA A 646 -27.11 3.18 30.85
CA ALA A 646 -26.10 3.68 29.92
C ALA A 646 -25.04 2.63 29.54
N ALA A 647 -24.85 2.41 28.24
CA ALA A 647 -23.95 1.38 27.72
C ALA A 647 -22.49 1.70 28.12
N GLN A 648 -21.95 0.93 29.06
CA GLN A 648 -20.51 0.96 29.36
C GLN A 648 -19.75 0.45 28.13
N ALA A 649 -18.69 1.17 27.76
CA ALA A 649 -17.80 0.75 26.68
C ALA A 649 -17.22 -0.65 27.00
N PRO A 650 -17.22 -1.60 26.04
CA PRO A 650 -16.79 -2.97 26.30
C PRO A 650 -15.33 -3.05 26.75
N GLU A 651 -15.04 -3.92 27.72
CA GLU A 651 -13.69 -4.15 28.21
C GLU A 651 -12.74 -4.59 27.08
N MET A 652 -11.46 -4.23 27.18
CA MET A 652 -10.45 -4.63 26.19
C MET A 652 -10.32 -6.16 26.02
N ARG A 653 -10.67 -6.93 27.04
CA ARG A 653 -10.82 -8.40 26.96
C ARG A 653 -11.89 -8.86 25.96
N ALA A 654 -13.02 -8.16 25.89
CA ALA A 654 -14.08 -8.44 24.93
C ALA A 654 -13.61 -8.14 23.50
N VAL A 655 -12.93 -7.01 23.29
CA VAL A 655 -12.36 -6.64 21.98
C VAL A 655 -11.38 -7.71 21.49
N LEU A 656 -10.45 -8.14 22.35
CA LEU A 656 -9.49 -9.19 22.00
C LEU A 656 -10.17 -10.54 21.73
N SER A 657 -11.21 -10.91 22.48
CA SER A 657 -11.96 -12.15 22.24
C SER A 657 -12.73 -12.13 20.92
N TRP A 658 -13.28 -10.98 20.53
CA TRP A 658 -13.96 -10.79 19.25
C TRP A 658 -12.98 -10.82 18.08
N VAL A 659 -11.87 -10.09 18.18
CA VAL A 659 -10.81 -10.06 17.16
C VAL A 659 -10.14 -11.43 16.98
N MET A 660 -10.03 -12.23 18.05
CA MET A 660 -9.63 -13.65 17.96
C MET A 660 -10.66 -14.50 17.22
N ALA A 661 -11.96 -14.31 17.44
CA ALA A 661 -13.01 -15.04 16.70
C ALA A 661 -12.94 -14.73 15.20
N ASN A 662 -12.89 -13.45 14.82
CA ASN A 662 -12.70 -13.01 13.43
C ASN A 662 -11.45 -13.66 12.76
N THR A 663 -10.40 -13.91 13.55
CA THR A 663 -9.16 -14.56 13.08
C THR A 663 -9.36 -16.06 12.82
N VAL A 664 -10.11 -16.75 13.68
CA VAL A 664 -10.51 -18.15 13.46
C VAL A 664 -11.42 -18.27 12.25
N ASP A 665 -12.43 -17.40 12.12
CA ASP A 665 -13.39 -17.43 11.02
C ASP A 665 -12.71 -17.17 9.66
N ALA A 666 -11.80 -16.19 9.59
CA ALA A 666 -11.00 -15.93 8.40
C ALA A 666 -10.02 -17.08 8.09
N THR A 667 -9.43 -17.71 9.12
CA THR A 667 -8.59 -18.90 8.91
C THR A 667 -9.40 -20.04 8.32
N LEU A 668 -10.61 -20.29 8.82
CA LEU A 668 -11.50 -21.35 8.33
C LEU A 668 -11.97 -21.11 6.89
N ALA A 669 -12.30 -19.86 6.53
CA ALA A 669 -12.66 -19.49 5.17
C ALA A 669 -11.53 -19.79 4.17
N GLY A 670 -10.29 -19.43 4.51
CA GLY A 670 -9.12 -19.62 3.65
C GLY A 670 -8.71 -21.08 3.41
N ILE A 671 -9.19 -22.05 4.22
CA ILE A 671 -8.87 -23.49 4.05
C ILE A 671 -9.30 -24.01 2.67
N ALA A 672 -10.48 -23.62 2.19
CA ALA A 672 -11.03 -24.12 0.93
C ALA A 672 -10.14 -23.75 -0.26
N GLU A 673 -9.73 -22.49 -0.34
CA GLU A 673 -8.89 -21.99 -1.43
C GLU A 673 -7.43 -22.45 -1.29
N ALA A 674 -6.84 -22.39 -0.08
CA ALA A 674 -5.47 -22.86 0.14
C ALA A 674 -5.30 -24.35 -0.24
N ALA A 675 -6.33 -25.17 0.02
CA ALA A 675 -6.39 -26.55 -0.44
C ALA A 675 -6.59 -26.67 -1.95
N GLN A 676 -7.50 -25.90 -2.56
CA GLN A 676 -7.73 -25.93 -4.01
C GLN A 676 -6.47 -25.54 -4.79
N GLN A 677 -5.80 -24.45 -4.41
CA GLN A 677 -4.52 -24.02 -4.99
C GLN A 677 -3.44 -25.11 -4.84
N GLY A 678 -3.39 -25.81 -3.70
CA GLY A 678 -2.44 -26.89 -3.45
C GLY A 678 -2.72 -28.18 -4.23
N MET A 679 -4.00 -28.51 -4.43
CA MET A 679 -4.42 -29.66 -5.26
C MET A 679 -4.24 -29.38 -6.74
N GLN A 680 -4.48 -28.14 -7.18
CA GLN A 680 -4.13 -27.67 -8.52
C GLN A 680 -2.62 -27.76 -8.76
N PHE A 681 -1.80 -27.18 -7.87
CA PHE A 681 -0.34 -27.32 -7.93
C PHE A 681 0.09 -28.79 -7.99
N ALA A 682 -0.46 -29.67 -7.14
CA ALA A 682 -0.15 -31.10 -7.14
C ALA A 682 -0.66 -31.86 -8.39
N ALA A 683 -1.56 -31.28 -9.18
CA ALA A 683 -2.07 -31.86 -10.43
C ALA A 683 -1.31 -31.37 -11.67
N THR A 684 -0.72 -30.15 -11.63
CA THR A 684 0.01 -29.54 -12.76
C THR A 684 1.53 -29.66 -12.62
N TYR A 685 2.06 -29.68 -11.40
CA TYR A 685 3.50 -29.60 -11.13
C TYR A 685 4.26 -30.81 -11.70
N ARG A 686 5.16 -30.54 -12.65
CA ARG A 686 5.93 -31.53 -13.45
C ARG A 686 5.07 -32.45 -14.32
N GLY A 687 3.82 -32.08 -14.61
CA GLY A 687 3.05 -32.65 -15.71
C GLY A 687 3.54 -32.14 -17.07
N ALA A 688 2.90 -32.60 -18.15
CA ALA A 688 3.07 -31.97 -19.46
C ALA A 688 2.48 -30.54 -19.45
N PRO A 689 3.07 -29.53 -20.13
CA PRO A 689 2.63 -28.13 -20.06
C PRO A 689 1.14 -27.93 -20.38
N GLN A 690 0.61 -28.77 -21.26
CA GLN A 690 -0.80 -28.86 -21.66
C GLN A 690 -1.76 -29.01 -20.46
N GLY A 691 -1.34 -29.68 -19.38
CA GLY A 691 -2.12 -29.85 -18.16
C GLY A 691 -2.13 -28.63 -17.24
N CYS A 692 -1.32 -27.61 -17.50
CA CYS A 692 -1.32 -26.34 -16.77
C CYS A 692 -2.40 -25.36 -17.26
N VAL A 693 -3.02 -25.63 -18.41
CA VAL A 693 -4.15 -24.86 -18.96
C VAL A 693 -5.43 -25.28 -18.23
N LEU A 694 -6.09 -24.33 -17.58
CA LEU A 694 -7.33 -24.56 -16.85
C LEU A 694 -8.50 -23.80 -17.52
N PRO A 695 -9.70 -24.40 -17.64
CA PRO A 695 -10.87 -23.70 -18.18
C PRO A 695 -11.40 -22.65 -17.18
N GLU A 696 -11.82 -21.49 -17.70
CA GLU A 696 -12.53 -20.47 -16.91
C GLU A 696 -14.04 -20.76 -16.93
N ARG A 697 -14.72 -20.62 -15.78
CA ARG A 697 -16.17 -20.86 -15.65
C ARG A 697 -16.95 -19.58 -15.94
N LEU A 698 -17.46 -19.46 -17.17
CA LEU A 698 -17.97 -18.20 -17.71
C LEU A 698 -19.47 -18.17 -18.02
N SER A 699 -20.18 -19.31 -18.02
CA SER A 699 -21.65 -19.31 -18.19
C SER A 699 -22.38 -18.96 -16.88
N VAL A 700 -23.60 -18.40 -16.98
CA VAL A 700 -24.43 -18.17 -15.78
C VAL A 700 -24.95 -19.48 -15.19
N ASP A 701 -25.08 -20.53 -16.00
CA ASP A 701 -25.51 -21.86 -15.61
C ASP A 701 -24.48 -22.57 -14.71
N GLU A 702 -23.21 -22.64 -15.12
CA GLU A 702 -22.13 -23.21 -14.30
C GLU A 702 -21.96 -22.48 -12.96
N LEU A 703 -22.17 -21.15 -12.95
CA LEU A 703 -22.00 -20.32 -11.76
C LEU A 703 -23.20 -20.38 -10.82
N TYR A 704 -24.43 -20.36 -11.33
CA TYR A 704 -25.64 -20.07 -10.53
C TYR A 704 -26.75 -21.11 -10.62
N ALA A 705 -26.75 -22.04 -11.58
CA ALA A 705 -27.80 -23.05 -11.65
C ALA A 705 -27.68 -24.10 -10.52
N GLY A 706 -26.48 -24.33 -9.98
CA GLY A 706 -26.25 -25.25 -8.87
C GLY A 706 -26.94 -24.86 -7.54
N ARG A 707 -26.89 -25.80 -6.58
CA ARG A 707 -27.30 -25.57 -5.18
C ARG A 707 -26.26 -24.70 -4.47
N LYS A 708 -26.71 -23.88 -3.52
CA LYS A 708 -25.85 -22.99 -2.70
C LYS A 708 -26.18 -23.21 -1.23
N VAL A 709 -25.78 -24.37 -0.69
CA VAL A 709 -26.03 -24.79 0.69
C VAL A 709 -24.73 -24.99 1.45
N HIS A 710 -24.77 -24.94 2.79
CA HIS A 710 -23.59 -25.26 3.60
C HIS A 710 -23.30 -26.76 3.53
N GLU A 711 -22.12 -27.12 3.04
CA GLU A 711 -21.66 -28.50 2.96
C GLU A 711 -20.40 -28.69 3.84
N PRO A 712 -20.19 -29.88 4.44
CA PRO A 712 -18.99 -30.16 5.21
C PRO A 712 -17.73 -29.96 4.36
N LEU A 713 -16.81 -29.10 4.82
CA LEU A 713 -15.63 -28.71 4.05
C LEU A 713 -14.80 -29.91 3.54
N PRO A 714 -14.59 -31.00 4.31
CA PRO A 714 -13.93 -32.21 3.80
C PRO A 714 -14.60 -32.86 2.57
N GLN A 715 -15.92 -32.75 2.42
CA GLN A 715 -16.65 -33.29 1.26
C GLN A 715 -16.44 -32.43 0.01
N LEU A 716 -16.49 -31.10 0.16
CA LEU A 716 -16.14 -30.14 -0.91
C LEU A 716 -14.70 -30.35 -1.38
N LEU A 717 -13.76 -30.50 -0.45
CA LEU A 717 -12.36 -30.79 -0.76
C LEU A 717 -12.19 -32.15 -1.46
N GLN A 718 -12.94 -33.18 -1.07
CA GLN A 718 -12.89 -34.49 -1.72
C GLN A 718 -13.42 -34.45 -3.16
N ALA A 719 -14.46 -33.65 -3.43
CA ALA A 719 -14.95 -33.42 -4.79
C ALA A 719 -13.93 -32.65 -5.66
N ALA A 720 -13.30 -31.61 -5.11
CA ALA A 720 -12.24 -30.86 -5.77
C ALA A 720 -11.00 -31.74 -6.05
N ALA A 721 -10.62 -32.61 -5.10
CA ALA A 721 -9.53 -33.58 -5.27
C ALA A 721 -9.81 -34.57 -6.41
N ALA A 722 -11.05 -35.08 -6.51
CA ALA A 722 -11.46 -35.96 -7.59
C ALA A 722 -11.37 -35.27 -8.96
N HIS A 723 -11.82 -34.02 -9.06
CA HIS A 723 -11.69 -33.20 -10.28
C HIS A 723 -10.22 -32.99 -10.68
N CYS A 724 -9.35 -32.58 -9.73
CA CYS A 724 -7.92 -32.40 -9.99
C CYS A 724 -7.24 -33.70 -10.43
N THR A 725 -7.63 -34.84 -9.83
CA THR A 725 -7.10 -36.16 -10.19
C THR A 725 -7.53 -36.58 -11.60
N ALA A 726 -8.78 -36.35 -11.98
CA ALA A 726 -9.28 -36.62 -13.33
C ALA A 726 -8.59 -35.75 -14.38
N HIS A 727 -8.35 -34.47 -14.08
CA HIS A 727 -7.61 -33.55 -14.95
C HIS A 727 -6.18 -34.04 -15.21
N ALA A 728 -5.44 -34.37 -14.15
CA ALA A 728 -4.07 -34.90 -14.26
C ALA A 728 -4.03 -36.22 -15.06
N ALA A 729 -4.99 -37.12 -14.84
CA ALA A 729 -5.08 -38.39 -15.57
C ALA A 729 -5.36 -38.20 -17.08
N MET A 730 -6.24 -37.26 -17.43
CA MET A 730 -6.56 -36.91 -18.82
C MET A 730 -5.32 -36.42 -19.57
N HIS A 731 -4.57 -35.47 -19.00
CA HIS A 731 -3.37 -34.94 -19.65
C HIS A 731 -2.20 -35.95 -19.69
N ALA A 732 -2.10 -36.85 -18.71
CA ALA A 732 -1.14 -37.97 -18.77
C ALA A 732 -1.44 -38.94 -19.94
N ALA A 733 -2.71 -39.18 -20.27
CA ALA A 733 -3.11 -39.98 -21.42
C ALA A 733 -2.83 -39.28 -22.77
N VAL A 734 -2.99 -37.96 -22.84
CA VAL A 734 -2.61 -37.16 -24.03
C VAL A 734 -1.09 -37.19 -24.23
N ALA A 735 -0.30 -36.95 -23.19
CA ALA A 735 1.16 -36.93 -23.30
C ALA A 735 1.76 -38.29 -23.71
N SER A 736 1.20 -39.39 -23.21
CA SER A 736 1.64 -40.75 -23.55
C SER A 736 1.12 -41.29 -24.89
N SER A 737 0.06 -40.70 -25.46
CA SER A 737 -0.34 -41.01 -26.85
C SER A 737 0.49 -40.22 -27.87
N ALA A 738 0.88 -38.97 -27.57
CA ALA A 738 1.76 -38.18 -28.42
C ALA A 738 3.16 -38.80 -28.62
N SER A 739 3.73 -39.43 -27.58
CA SER A 739 5.09 -40.00 -27.64
C SER A 739 5.21 -41.26 -28.51
N ASN A 740 4.11 -41.97 -28.80
CA ASN A 740 4.11 -43.18 -29.62
C ASN A 740 4.18 -42.94 -31.14
N GLY A 741 4.25 -41.67 -31.59
CA GLY A 741 4.44 -41.34 -33.01
C GLY A 741 5.85 -41.59 -33.56
N GLY A 742 6.84 -41.84 -32.69
CA GLY A 742 8.24 -42.03 -33.06
C GLY A 742 8.67 -43.49 -33.22
N SER A 743 8.93 -43.90 -34.46
CA SER A 743 9.65 -45.10 -34.93
C SER A 743 10.10 -46.16 -33.88
N SER A 744 9.56 -47.37 -34.01
CA SER A 744 9.94 -48.57 -33.23
C SER A 744 11.41 -48.99 -33.35
N SER A 745 12.07 -49.32 -32.24
CA SER A 745 12.95 -50.52 -32.12
C SER A 745 13.42 -50.78 -30.68
N SER A 746 13.96 -51.98 -30.44
CA SER A 746 14.59 -52.48 -29.20
C SER A 746 13.73 -52.51 -27.92
N SER A 747 13.17 -53.68 -27.62
CA SER A 747 12.65 -54.03 -26.30
C SER A 747 13.79 -54.35 -25.32
N SER A 748 13.79 -53.73 -24.14
CA SER A 748 14.61 -54.17 -23.00
C SER A 748 13.81 -54.06 -21.70
N SER A 749 13.58 -55.21 -21.05
CA SER A 749 12.85 -55.27 -19.78
C SER A 749 13.76 -54.84 -18.62
N GLY A 750 13.85 -53.52 -18.39
CA GLY A 750 14.50 -52.95 -17.21
C GLY A 750 13.51 -52.73 -16.07
N ASN A 751 13.77 -53.32 -14.89
CA ASN A 751 12.97 -53.04 -13.68
C ASN A 751 13.10 -51.56 -13.30
N GLY A 752 11.97 -50.85 -13.18
CA GLY A 752 11.87 -49.44 -12.79
C GLY A 752 12.15 -49.18 -11.30
N ALA A 753 13.27 -49.67 -10.78
CA ALA A 753 13.71 -49.51 -9.39
C ALA A 753 14.95 -48.60 -9.32
N GLY A 754 14.76 -47.27 -9.42
CA GLY A 754 15.90 -46.37 -9.63
C GLY A 754 15.66 -44.86 -9.53
N CYS A 755 14.85 -44.37 -8.58
CA CYS A 755 14.75 -42.93 -8.29
C CYS A 755 14.78 -42.60 -6.78
N GLY A 756 15.74 -43.22 -6.07
CA GLY A 756 15.90 -43.12 -4.62
C GLY A 756 16.53 -41.80 -4.13
N ASN A 757 15.83 -40.67 -4.31
CA ASN A 757 15.88 -39.49 -3.42
C ASN A 757 14.91 -38.37 -3.91
N MET A 758 13.63 -38.69 -4.07
CA MET A 758 12.62 -37.64 -4.18
C MET A 758 12.34 -37.05 -2.79
N GLY A 759 12.76 -35.80 -2.57
CA GLY A 759 12.17 -34.99 -1.51
C GLY A 759 10.66 -34.91 -1.73
N ALA A 760 9.87 -35.23 -0.70
CA ALA A 760 8.46 -35.63 -0.85
C ALA A 760 7.66 -34.70 -1.79
N ALA A 761 7.26 -35.24 -2.94
CA ALA A 761 6.42 -34.51 -3.89
C ALA A 761 5.04 -34.26 -3.26
N VAL A 762 4.56 -33.02 -3.34
CA VAL A 762 3.23 -32.65 -2.89
C VAL A 762 2.22 -33.43 -3.73
N SER A 763 1.41 -34.25 -3.09
CA SER A 763 0.35 -35.03 -3.75
C SER A 763 -1.03 -34.48 -3.42
N ILE A 764 -1.97 -34.59 -4.35
CA ILE A 764 -3.39 -34.23 -4.16
C ILE A 764 -3.93 -34.86 -2.86
N HIS A 765 -3.59 -36.13 -2.61
CA HIS A 765 -3.96 -36.84 -1.38
C HIS A 765 -3.40 -36.21 -0.10
N SER A 766 -2.11 -35.83 -0.08
CA SER A 766 -1.50 -35.18 1.09
C SER A 766 -2.06 -33.78 1.37
N VAL A 767 -2.43 -33.02 0.33
CA VAL A 767 -3.09 -31.72 0.48
C VAL A 767 -4.51 -31.92 1.02
N LEU A 768 -5.29 -32.82 0.40
CA LEU A 768 -6.63 -33.20 0.86
C LEU A 768 -6.61 -33.64 2.33
N GLN A 769 -5.69 -34.52 2.74
CA GLN A 769 -5.61 -35.03 4.11
C GLN A 769 -5.35 -33.91 5.12
N ARG A 770 -4.40 -32.99 4.84
CA ARG A 770 -4.11 -31.86 5.73
C ARG A 770 -5.32 -30.95 5.89
N PHE A 771 -5.88 -30.46 4.79
CA PHE A 771 -6.93 -29.45 4.85
C PHE A 771 -8.32 -30.01 5.23
N SER A 772 -8.60 -31.28 4.95
CA SER A 772 -9.77 -31.97 5.53
C SER A 772 -9.65 -32.19 7.04
N GLY A 773 -8.43 -32.33 7.57
CA GLY A 773 -8.19 -32.34 9.01
C GLY A 773 -8.40 -30.96 9.65
N LEU A 774 -7.86 -29.90 9.03
CA LEU A 774 -8.06 -28.52 9.50
C LEU A 774 -9.53 -28.06 9.40
N GLY A 775 -10.23 -28.45 8.34
CA GLY A 775 -11.65 -28.15 8.12
C GLY A 775 -12.63 -29.10 8.80
N GLN A 776 -12.17 -30.01 9.67
CA GLN A 776 -13.02 -31.02 10.28
C GLN A 776 -14.08 -30.39 11.21
N GLY A 777 -15.36 -30.62 10.90
CA GLY A 777 -16.49 -30.05 11.63
C GLY A 777 -16.93 -28.66 11.15
N HIS A 778 -16.23 -28.05 10.19
CA HIS A 778 -16.62 -26.78 9.57
C HIS A 778 -17.44 -27.00 8.28
N THR A 779 -18.33 -26.05 7.95
CA THR A 779 -19.24 -26.11 6.79
C THR A 779 -19.21 -24.81 5.98
N VAL A 780 -18.86 -24.90 4.71
CA VAL A 780 -18.73 -23.75 3.79
C VAL A 780 -19.89 -23.75 2.79
N LEU A 781 -20.34 -22.57 2.33
CA LEU A 781 -21.39 -22.49 1.33
C LEU A 781 -20.88 -22.99 -0.04
N ALA A 782 -21.48 -24.05 -0.55
CA ALA A 782 -21.06 -24.69 -1.80
C ALA A 782 -21.08 -23.70 -2.98
N GLY A 783 -19.92 -23.45 -3.58
CA GLY A 783 -19.79 -22.59 -4.75
C GLY A 783 -19.99 -21.10 -4.49
N GLN A 784 -19.59 -20.58 -3.32
CA GLN A 784 -19.18 -19.19 -3.16
C GLN A 784 -17.66 -19.08 -3.37
N GLY A 785 -17.26 -18.29 -4.38
CA GLY A 785 -15.90 -17.83 -4.63
C GLY A 785 -15.97 -16.33 -4.96
N THR A 786 -16.57 -15.56 -4.06
CA THR A 786 -17.08 -14.21 -4.36
C THR A 786 -16.06 -13.10 -4.12
N ASP A 787 -14.92 -13.44 -3.52
CA ASP A 787 -13.92 -12.48 -3.01
C ASP A 787 -12.48 -12.92 -3.38
N GLU A 788 -12.33 -13.66 -4.50
CA GLU A 788 -11.01 -14.02 -5.02
C GLU A 788 -10.38 -12.79 -5.70
N GLU A 789 -9.50 -12.09 -4.99
CA GLU A 789 -8.52 -11.19 -5.60
C GLU A 789 -7.55 -12.00 -6.47
N CYS A 790 -7.18 -11.51 -7.66
CA CYS A 790 -6.08 -12.08 -8.43
C CYS A 790 -5.35 -11.01 -9.24
N GLU A 791 -4.05 -11.15 -9.47
CA GLU A 791 -3.37 -10.31 -10.47
C GLU A 791 -3.43 -11.02 -11.84
N ARG A 792 -3.89 -10.33 -12.88
CA ARG A 792 -4.23 -10.95 -14.17
C ARG A 792 -3.55 -10.23 -15.35
N GLU A 793 -2.37 -10.72 -15.74
CA GLU A 793 -1.58 -10.15 -16.85
C GLU A 793 -2.16 -10.56 -18.22
N LEU A 794 -2.37 -9.58 -19.10
CA LEU A 794 -2.91 -9.74 -20.46
C LEU A 794 -1.80 -9.83 -21.51
N GLN A 795 -2.16 -10.30 -22.71
CA GLN A 795 -1.16 -10.73 -23.72
C GLN A 795 -0.41 -9.57 -24.41
N GLN A 796 -0.83 -8.32 -24.22
CA GLN A 796 -0.12 -7.13 -24.70
C GLN A 796 -0.10 -6.06 -23.60
N GLU A 797 1.06 -5.92 -22.96
CA GLU A 797 1.33 -4.88 -21.96
C GLU A 797 2.71 -4.29 -22.22
N GLU A 798 2.76 -2.97 -22.40
CA GLU A 798 3.99 -2.18 -22.41
C GLU A 798 4.03 -1.34 -21.12
N GLU A 799 5.16 -1.35 -20.42
CA GLU A 799 5.41 -0.56 -19.22
C GLU A 799 6.71 0.23 -19.38
N GLU A 800 6.65 1.56 -19.23
CA GLU A 800 7.86 2.42 -19.14
C GLU A 800 8.25 2.64 -17.67
N GLU A 801 9.09 1.76 -17.11
CA GLU A 801 9.85 2.06 -15.89
C GLU A 801 11.15 2.79 -16.23
N THR A 802 11.30 4.02 -15.76
CA THR A 802 12.48 4.87 -16.04
C THR A 802 13.55 4.75 -14.95
N GLU A 803 14.08 3.54 -14.73
CA GLU A 803 15.27 3.37 -13.87
C GLU A 803 16.52 3.95 -14.55
N ARG A 804 17.41 4.54 -13.75
CA ARG A 804 18.70 5.07 -14.22
C ARG A 804 19.84 4.49 -13.40
N GLU A 805 20.37 3.36 -13.85
CA GLU A 805 21.66 2.86 -13.35
C GLU A 805 22.77 3.91 -13.60
N VAL A 806 23.64 4.07 -12.61
CA VAL A 806 24.88 4.84 -12.71
C VAL A 806 25.99 3.95 -12.18
N GLN A 807 26.84 3.41 -13.07
CA GLN A 807 28.01 2.65 -12.65
C GLN A 807 29.02 3.58 -11.98
N VAL A 808 29.17 3.47 -10.66
CA VAL A 808 30.25 4.10 -9.91
C VAL A 808 31.52 3.24 -10.07
N PRO A 809 32.69 3.80 -10.45
CA PRO A 809 33.89 3.00 -10.70
C PRO A 809 34.40 2.32 -9.42
N ALA A 810 34.47 0.98 -9.42
CA ALA A 810 34.87 0.21 -8.25
C ALA A 810 36.28 0.58 -7.75
N ALA A 811 36.35 1.03 -6.49
CA ALA A 811 37.58 1.50 -5.84
C ALA A 811 37.84 0.77 -4.52
N THR A 812 39.11 0.68 -4.11
CA THR A 812 39.50 0.13 -2.80
C THR A 812 39.63 1.25 -1.78
N ALA A 813 39.25 1.01 -0.52
CA ALA A 813 39.33 2.02 0.54
C ALA A 813 40.79 2.44 0.82
N ALA A 814 40.99 3.69 1.21
CA ALA A 814 42.28 4.20 1.69
C ALA A 814 42.50 3.82 3.16
N ALA A 815 43.72 3.37 3.49
CA ALA A 815 44.14 3.23 4.88
C ALA A 815 44.52 4.61 5.44
N GLU A 816 43.73 5.13 6.39
CA GLU A 816 44.00 6.42 7.02
C GLU A 816 45.30 6.40 7.85
N ALA A 817 46.15 7.41 7.66
CA ALA A 817 47.42 7.56 8.34
C ALA A 817 47.25 8.23 9.71
N SER A 818 47.85 7.64 10.74
CA SER A 818 47.90 8.24 12.07
C SER A 818 48.94 9.38 12.13
N TRP A 819 48.57 10.52 12.71
CA TRP A 819 49.49 11.61 13.05
C TRP A 819 49.47 11.90 14.56
N ALA A 820 50.24 12.88 15.02
CA ALA A 820 50.40 13.20 16.45
C ALA A 820 49.16 13.92 17.02
N TRP A 821 48.04 13.20 17.19
CA TRP A 821 46.71 13.70 17.58
C TRP A 821 46.73 14.78 18.67
N ARG A 822 47.55 14.59 19.72
CA ARG A 822 47.68 15.49 20.87
C ARG A 822 48.12 16.91 20.51
N SER A 823 48.78 17.11 19.37
CA SER A 823 49.15 18.44 18.86
C SER A 823 47.93 19.29 18.46
N ALA A 824 46.78 18.68 18.15
CA ALA A 824 45.52 19.41 17.92
C ALA A 824 45.02 20.15 19.17
N LEU A 825 45.45 19.73 20.37
CA LEU A 825 45.11 20.38 21.64
C LEU A 825 45.93 21.67 21.89
N THR A 826 47.07 21.85 21.21
CA THR A 826 48.06 22.90 21.53
C THR A 826 48.50 23.76 20.34
N ALA A 827 48.23 23.34 19.10
CA ALA A 827 48.53 24.14 17.91
C ALA A 827 47.66 25.41 17.83
N SER A 828 48.25 26.57 17.56
CA SER A 828 47.56 27.87 17.47
C SER A 828 46.90 28.14 16.10
N SER A 829 47.20 27.30 15.10
CA SER A 829 46.70 27.39 13.72
C SER A 829 46.77 26.02 13.04
N ALA A 830 46.03 25.85 11.95
CA ALA A 830 46.15 24.68 11.09
C ALA A 830 47.55 24.57 10.49
N SER A 831 48.18 25.70 10.16
CA SER A 831 49.58 25.77 9.71
C SER A 831 50.57 25.22 10.75
N ALA A 832 50.37 25.50 12.05
CA ALA A 832 51.17 24.92 13.12
C ALA A 832 50.90 23.41 13.31
N LEU A 833 49.65 22.98 13.14
CA LEU A 833 49.28 21.57 13.18
C LEU A 833 49.87 20.77 11.99
N GLN A 834 50.01 21.41 10.83
CA GLN A 834 50.68 20.83 9.66
C GLN A 834 52.19 20.60 9.92
N GLN A 835 52.86 21.54 10.59
CA GLN A 835 54.25 21.37 11.04
C GLN A 835 54.40 20.26 12.10
N ALA A 836 53.36 20.00 12.90
CA ALA A 836 53.30 18.87 13.83
C ALA A 836 53.00 17.51 13.17
N GLY A 837 52.97 17.43 11.83
CA GLY A 837 52.87 16.19 11.06
C GLY A 837 51.46 15.82 10.58
N CYS A 838 50.44 16.65 10.82
CA CYS A 838 49.11 16.45 10.22
C CYS A 838 49.15 16.82 8.73
N GLN A 839 48.99 15.85 7.84
CA GLN A 839 48.91 16.14 6.41
C GLN A 839 47.56 16.76 6.06
N MET A 840 47.57 17.96 5.48
CA MET A 840 46.37 18.72 5.12
C MET A 840 46.60 19.58 3.87
N LEU A 841 45.52 20.03 3.25
CA LEU A 841 45.47 20.97 2.14
C LEU A 841 44.48 22.10 2.44
N GLN A 842 44.67 23.27 1.85
CA GLN A 842 43.64 24.32 1.90
C GLN A 842 42.44 23.92 1.03
N LEU A 843 41.22 24.36 1.38
CA LEU A 843 39.99 24.01 0.66
C LEU A 843 40.03 24.29 -0.86
N PRO A 844 40.57 25.43 -1.37
CA PRO A 844 40.75 25.62 -2.81
C PRO A 844 41.58 24.50 -3.47
N GLN A 845 42.66 24.06 -2.82
CA GLN A 845 43.54 23.01 -3.30
C GLN A 845 42.88 21.63 -3.23
N ALA A 846 42.11 21.37 -2.16
CA ALA A 846 41.35 20.14 -2.01
C ALA A 846 40.26 20.00 -3.09
N VAL A 847 39.53 21.07 -3.39
CA VAL A 847 38.53 21.11 -4.47
C VAL A 847 39.14 20.80 -5.84
N LEU A 848 40.27 21.42 -6.17
CA LEU A 848 41.00 21.12 -7.41
C LEU A 848 41.49 19.66 -7.45
N LYS A 849 41.98 19.11 -6.33
CA LYS A 849 42.49 17.73 -6.23
C LYS A 849 41.39 16.65 -6.38
N VAL A 850 40.11 17.01 -6.24
CA VAL A 850 38.98 16.09 -6.39
C VAL A 850 38.47 16.00 -7.84
N GLY A 851 38.96 16.85 -8.74
CA GLY A 851 38.56 16.85 -10.16
C GLY A 851 37.38 17.79 -10.47
N ALA A 852 37.35 18.96 -9.83
CA ALA A 852 36.50 20.08 -10.25
C ALA A 852 36.97 20.65 -11.60
N GLU A 853 36.19 20.48 -12.66
CA GLU A 853 36.50 21.04 -13.98
C GLU A 853 35.77 22.37 -14.20
N GLY A 854 36.55 23.46 -14.36
CA GLY A 854 36.03 24.78 -14.71
C GLY A 854 35.19 25.45 -13.61
N GLY A 855 33.92 25.05 -13.47
CA GLY A 855 32.91 25.76 -12.68
C GLY A 855 33.23 25.80 -11.18
N VAL A 856 33.40 24.64 -10.55
CA VAL A 856 33.60 24.53 -9.10
C VAL A 856 34.99 25.02 -8.66
N GLY A 857 36.00 24.93 -9.54
CA GLY A 857 37.31 25.54 -9.33
C GLY A 857 37.29 27.08 -9.36
N ALA A 858 36.30 27.70 -10.00
CA ALA A 858 36.13 29.16 -10.07
C ALA A 858 35.30 29.77 -8.93
N VAL A 859 34.94 28.99 -7.91
CA VAL A 859 34.37 29.50 -6.65
C VAL A 859 35.50 30.03 -5.77
N ALA A 860 35.32 31.20 -5.16
CA ALA A 860 36.34 31.88 -4.36
C ALA A 860 36.38 31.32 -2.92
N TRP A 861 36.73 30.05 -2.77
CA TRP A 861 36.79 29.33 -1.50
C TRP A 861 37.71 30.03 -0.47
N SER A 862 37.24 30.19 0.77
CA SER A 862 38.04 30.81 1.84
C SER A 862 39.31 29.99 2.14
N ALA A 863 40.48 30.66 2.04
CA ALA A 863 41.79 30.04 2.29
C ALA A 863 42.03 29.68 3.77
N LYS A 864 41.15 30.12 4.69
CA LYS A 864 41.15 29.72 6.11
C LYS A 864 40.49 28.36 6.36
N ALA A 865 39.85 27.77 5.35
CA ALA A 865 39.35 26.40 5.40
C ALA A 865 40.46 25.42 4.99
N TRP A 866 40.68 24.41 5.81
CA TRP A 866 41.66 23.35 5.62
C TRP A 866 40.97 21.98 5.62
N VAL A 867 41.58 20.98 4.99
CA VAL A 867 41.04 19.63 4.82
C VAL A 867 42.16 18.62 5.09
N SER A 868 41.95 17.67 6.01
CA SER A 868 42.94 16.62 6.27
C SER A 868 43.08 15.65 5.09
N HIS A 869 44.24 15.01 4.99
CA HIS A 869 44.50 14.01 3.95
C HIS A 869 43.60 12.77 4.11
N ASN A 870 43.29 12.40 5.35
CA ASN A 870 42.43 11.27 5.70
C ASN A 870 40.95 11.55 5.40
N PHE A 871 40.48 12.79 5.60
CA PHE A 871 39.15 13.20 5.14
C PHE A 871 39.05 13.13 3.62
N LEU A 872 40.06 13.67 2.91
CA LEU A 872 40.04 13.85 1.47
C LEU A 872 40.24 12.53 0.68
N LEU A 873 41.10 11.62 1.15
CA LEU A 873 41.30 10.31 0.54
C LEU A 873 40.51 9.23 1.30
N SER A 874 39.35 8.90 0.76
CA SER A 874 38.55 7.72 1.12
C SER A 874 38.95 6.47 0.34
N ILE A 875 39.62 6.62 -0.82
CA ILE A 875 40.01 5.53 -1.72
C ILE A 875 41.51 5.52 -2.04
N SER A 876 42.07 4.32 -2.20
CA SER A 876 43.48 4.09 -2.54
C SER A 876 43.73 4.40 -4.01
N CYS A 877 44.22 5.61 -4.31
CA CYS A 877 44.56 6.04 -5.67
C CYS A 877 45.98 6.63 -5.72
N ALA A 878 46.81 6.17 -6.66
CA ALA A 878 48.21 6.60 -6.79
C ALA A 878 48.37 7.99 -7.45
N THR A 879 47.34 8.46 -8.15
CA THR A 879 47.32 9.73 -8.89
C THR A 879 45.94 10.37 -8.78
N VAL A 880 45.84 11.67 -9.08
CA VAL A 880 44.54 12.38 -9.15
C VAL A 880 43.66 11.75 -10.23
N SER A 881 42.40 11.45 -9.90
CA SER A 881 41.39 10.98 -10.87
C SER A 881 40.01 11.57 -10.56
N PRO A 882 39.14 11.78 -11.56
CA PRO A 882 37.81 12.37 -11.35
C PRO A 882 36.88 11.54 -10.45
N GLY A 883 37.15 10.25 -10.27
CA GLY A 883 36.33 9.35 -9.44
C GLY A 883 36.44 9.61 -7.93
N LEU A 884 37.40 10.41 -7.46
CA LEU A 884 37.53 10.74 -6.04
C LEU A 884 36.30 11.50 -5.51
N ARG A 885 35.62 12.28 -6.36
CA ARG A 885 34.41 13.04 -6.00
C ARG A 885 33.25 12.14 -5.55
N ASP A 886 33.11 10.98 -6.19
CA ASP A 886 31.99 10.05 -6.00
C ASP A 886 32.14 9.27 -4.68
N TYR A 887 33.30 9.39 -4.02
CA TYR A 887 33.64 8.79 -2.73
C TYR A 887 33.92 9.83 -1.62
N LEU A 888 33.59 11.11 -1.81
CA LEU A 888 33.83 12.15 -0.80
C LEU A 888 32.98 11.95 0.48
N ARG A 889 33.65 11.87 1.64
CA ARG A 889 33.01 11.82 2.96
C ARG A 889 32.09 13.04 3.20
N PRO A 890 30.96 12.88 3.92
CA PRO A 890 30.17 14.02 4.38
C PRO A 890 30.97 14.87 5.37
N VAL A 891 30.73 16.18 5.39
CA VAL A 891 31.44 17.10 6.30
C VAL A 891 30.79 17.04 7.69
N GLY A 892 31.24 16.09 8.52
CA GLY A 892 30.76 15.87 9.89
C GLY A 892 31.50 16.71 10.93
N ALA A 893 32.78 16.41 11.16
CA ALA A 893 33.60 16.96 12.24
C ALA A 893 34.56 18.07 11.78
N LEU A 894 34.70 19.10 12.64
CA LEU A 894 35.43 20.33 12.40
C LEU A 894 36.35 20.64 13.58
N LEU A 895 37.61 20.99 13.34
CA LEU A 895 38.51 21.55 14.35
C LEU A 895 38.68 23.05 14.09
N LEU A 896 38.19 23.88 15.02
CA LEU A 896 38.30 25.34 14.98
C LEU A 896 39.47 25.82 15.84
N PHE A 897 40.27 26.74 15.29
CA PHE A 897 41.41 27.40 15.95
C PHE A 897 41.07 28.87 16.28
N PRO A 898 40.62 29.21 17.51
CA PRO A 898 40.10 30.55 17.81
C PRO A 898 41.13 31.69 17.70
N ALA A 899 42.42 31.39 17.81
CA ALA A 899 43.49 32.39 17.73
C ALA A 899 43.80 32.86 16.29
N SER A 900 43.51 32.04 15.29
CA SER A 900 43.77 32.30 13.87
C SER A 900 42.48 32.42 13.03
N GLN A 901 41.34 32.00 13.60
CA GLN A 901 40.05 31.82 12.92
C GLN A 901 40.15 30.89 11.70
N GLU A 902 41.00 29.86 11.81
CA GLU A 902 41.11 28.78 10.82
C GLU A 902 40.24 27.59 11.23
N LEU A 903 39.79 26.82 10.23
CA LEU A 903 38.94 25.65 10.45
C LEU A 903 39.42 24.47 9.60
N LEU A 904 39.64 23.32 10.23
CA LEU A 904 40.10 22.08 9.60
C LEU A 904 38.98 21.04 9.58
N LEU A 905 38.68 20.49 8.39
CA LEU A 905 37.81 19.32 8.22
C LEU A 905 38.59 18.05 8.56
N LEU A 906 38.04 17.21 9.43
CA LEU A 906 38.63 15.95 9.90
C LEU A 906 37.78 14.74 9.49
N SER A 907 38.41 13.58 9.30
CA SER A 907 37.69 12.30 9.27
C SER A 907 37.11 11.99 10.65
N GLU A 908 36.10 11.11 10.71
CA GLU A 908 35.50 10.67 11.98
C GLU A 908 36.54 10.01 12.89
N ARG A 909 37.41 9.15 12.36
CA ARG A 909 38.52 8.53 13.10
C ARG A 909 39.52 9.55 13.65
N GLU A 910 39.81 10.62 12.91
CA GLU A 910 40.70 11.69 13.39
C GLU A 910 40.03 12.51 14.50
N ALA A 911 38.74 12.78 14.38
CA ALA A 911 37.96 13.47 15.41
C ALA A 911 37.87 12.65 16.70
N ASP A 912 37.57 11.35 16.60
CA ASP A 912 37.55 10.41 17.73
C ASP A 912 38.93 10.31 18.41
N ALA A 913 40.02 10.27 17.63
CA ALA A 913 41.39 10.22 18.16
C ALA A 913 41.80 11.52 18.88
N VAL A 914 41.43 12.69 18.34
CA VAL A 914 41.64 13.99 19.00
C VAL A 914 40.78 14.12 20.26
N GLN A 915 39.54 13.63 20.24
CA GLN A 915 38.67 13.60 21.43
C GLN A 915 39.24 12.66 22.52
N SER A 916 39.79 11.51 22.14
CA SER A 916 40.44 10.57 23.05
C SER A 916 41.66 11.19 23.75
N GLU A 917 42.55 11.87 23.01
CA GLU A 917 43.67 12.63 23.61
C GLU A 917 43.18 13.79 24.51
N ALA A 918 42.07 14.45 24.17
CA ALA A 918 41.50 15.50 25.01
C ALA A 918 41.01 14.95 26.36
N TRP A 919 40.29 13.82 26.35
CA TRP A 919 39.88 13.12 27.58
C TRP A 919 41.08 12.63 28.39
N ALA A 920 42.11 12.08 27.73
CA ALA A 920 43.35 11.64 28.38
C ALA A 920 44.15 12.81 28.99
N ALA A 921 44.13 13.98 28.35
CA ALA A 921 44.74 15.20 28.89
C ALA A 921 43.96 15.73 30.11
N ALA A 922 42.63 15.80 30.03
CA ALA A 922 41.77 16.27 31.13
C ALA A 922 41.83 15.38 32.40
N ALA A 923 42.18 14.10 32.25
CA ALA A 923 42.42 13.17 33.36
C ALA A 923 43.76 13.40 34.09
N SER A 924 44.69 14.17 33.50
CA SER A 924 46.00 14.47 34.09
C SER A 924 45.99 15.79 34.89
N LYS A 925 46.88 15.93 35.89
CA LYS A 925 46.94 17.15 36.69
C LYS A 925 47.40 18.34 35.84
N PRO A 926 46.70 19.50 35.89
CA PRO A 926 46.96 20.63 35.00
C PRO A 926 48.27 21.33 35.36
N HIS A 927 49.10 21.57 34.35
CA HIS A 927 50.11 22.62 34.37
C HIS A 927 49.54 23.83 33.62
N ALA A 928 49.37 24.95 34.32
CA ALA A 928 48.71 26.13 33.77
C ALA A 928 49.63 26.87 32.78
N ALA A 929 49.42 26.63 31.48
CA ALA A 929 50.01 27.45 30.42
C ALA A 929 49.12 28.67 30.13
N SER A 930 49.75 29.82 29.86
CA SER A 930 49.09 31.13 29.83
C SER A 930 48.16 31.36 28.62
N GLY A 931 47.03 32.01 28.87
CA GLY A 931 46.44 33.04 28.00
C GLY A 931 45.72 32.62 26.72
N SER A 932 46.00 31.46 26.11
CA SER A 932 45.33 31.05 24.87
C SER A 932 43.90 30.56 25.11
N ARG A 933 42.98 30.90 24.20
CA ARG A 933 41.71 30.15 24.06
C ARG A 933 42.03 28.72 23.58
N PRO A 934 41.30 27.69 24.04
CA PRO A 934 41.48 26.31 23.57
C PRO A 934 40.93 26.14 22.16
N ASN A 935 41.43 25.15 21.43
CA ASN A 935 40.81 24.71 20.17
C ASN A 935 39.48 24.00 20.45
N LEU A 936 38.57 24.01 19.47
CA LEU A 936 37.21 23.47 19.64
C LEU A 936 36.94 22.39 18.58
N LEU A 937 36.61 21.18 19.03
CA LEU A 937 36.13 20.10 18.15
C LEU A 937 34.59 20.19 18.09
N LEU A 938 34.06 20.44 16.90
CA LEU A 938 32.65 20.82 16.67
C LEU A 938 32.05 19.98 15.54
N SER A 939 30.75 19.66 15.64
CA SER A 939 30.01 19.16 14.48
C SER A 939 29.52 20.31 13.58
N LEU A 940 29.47 20.08 12.27
CA LEU A 940 28.94 21.07 11.32
C LEU A 940 27.47 21.45 11.58
N PRO A 941 26.55 20.54 11.96
CA PRO A 941 25.19 20.92 12.35
C PRO A 941 25.15 21.87 13.55
N TYR A 942 25.95 21.62 14.59
CA TYR A 942 26.02 22.49 15.76
C TYR A 942 26.52 23.90 15.41
N LEU A 943 27.61 23.99 14.62
CA LEU A 943 28.14 25.27 14.17
C LEU A 943 27.12 26.07 13.33
N ARG A 944 26.31 25.40 12.49
CA ARG A 944 25.27 26.05 11.69
C ARG A 944 24.16 26.67 12.54
N LEU A 945 23.73 25.99 13.61
CA LEU A 945 22.69 26.49 14.52
C LEU A 945 23.20 27.71 15.29
N ALA A 946 24.37 27.58 15.93
CA ALA A 946 24.98 28.64 16.71
C ALA A 946 25.22 29.95 15.92
N CYS A 947 25.60 29.83 14.65
CA CYS A 947 25.82 30.97 13.75
C CYS A 947 24.54 31.45 13.02
N ALA A 948 23.36 30.90 13.33
CA ALA A 948 22.07 31.39 12.85
C ALA A 948 21.36 32.22 13.93
N GLU A 949 21.29 31.71 15.16
CA GLU A 949 20.60 32.33 16.30
C GLU A 949 21.14 33.73 16.64
N SER A 950 22.45 33.95 16.50
CA SER A 950 23.10 35.24 16.73
C SER A 950 22.68 36.35 15.75
N SER A 951 21.92 36.03 14.69
CA SER A 951 21.44 37.01 13.70
C SER A 951 20.01 37.50 13.94
N THR A 952 19.27 36.88 14.86
CA THR A 952 17.90 37.26 15.25
C THR A 952 17.84 38.05 16.56
N ALA A 953 18.94 38.73 16.92
CA ALA A 953 19.12 39.44 18.18
C ALA A 953 18.39 40.80 18.24
N ASP A 954 17.10 40.82 17.89
CA ASP A 954 16.23 41.97 18.14
C ASP A 954 15.84 41.98 19.64
N SER A 955 16.05 43.10 20.32
CA SER A 955 16.30 43.07 21.78
C SER A 955 15.03 43.05 22.64
N ARG A 956 14.42 41.87 22.83
CA ARG A 956 13.55 41.47 23.97
C ARG A 956 13.40 39.94 24.07
N ASN A 957 13.81 39.34 25.20
CA ASN A 957 13.59 37.94 25.67
C ASN A 957 14.78 36.94 25.72
N THR A 958 16.03 37.41 25.79
CA THR A 958 17.23 36.57 26.01
C THR A 958 17.32 35.86 27.38
N ALA A 959 16.25 35.86 28.20
CA ALA A 959 16.16 35.17 29.49
C ALA A 959 15.54 33.75 29.41
N ALA A 960 14.83 33.41 28.33
CA ALA A 960 14.08 32.14 28.24
C ALA A 960 14.88 30.98 27.62
N ALA A 961 15.79 31.25 26.68
CA ALA A 961 16.50 30.22 25.91
C ALA A 961 17.54 29.44 26.72
N ALA A 962 18.11 30.04 27.78
CA ALA A 962 19.18 29.42 28.57
C ALA A 962 18.73 28.23 29.43
N ALA A 963 17.42 27.96 29.55
CA ALA A 963 16.87 26.89 30.37
C ALA A 963 16.61 25.57 29.61
N ALA A 964 16.91 25.51 28.32
CA ALA A 964 16.57 24.38 27.43
C ALA A 964 17.76 23.46 27.07
N ALA A 965 18.90 23.58 27.76
CA ALA A 965 20.01 22.64 27.59
C ALA A 965 19.71 21.32 28.32
N PRO A 966 19.76 20.15 27.65
CA PRO A 966 19.47 18.87 28.30
C PRO A 966 20.59 18.45 29.25
N GLU A 967 20.22 18.01 30.46
CA GLU A 967 21.13 17.38 31.43
C GLU A 967 21.79 16.12 30.84
N PRO A 968 23.08 15.86 31.12
CA PRO A 968 23.77 14.66 30.63
C PRO A 968 23.29 13.40 31.37
N ALA A 969 22.52 12.56 30.68
CA ALA A 969 22.03 11.29 31.20
C ALA A 969 23.17 10.29 31.56
N GLY A 970 22.83 9.31 32.40
CA GLY A 970 23.78 8.45 33.12
C GLY A 970 24.60 7.43 32.30
N PRO A 971 25.49 6.67 32.96
CA PRO A 971 26.74 6.17 32.34
C PRO A 971 26.65 5.07 31.25
N ASN A 972 25.48 4.46 31.01
CA ASN A 972 25.35 3.21 30.25
C ASN A 972 24.52 3.37 28.96
N GLY A 973 24.97 4.24 28.05
CA GLY A 973 24.41 4.37 26.69
C GLY A 973 25.37 5.08 25.74
N ALA A 974 25.63 4.48 24.57
CA ALA A 974 26.55 4.99 23.55
C ALA A 974 26.07 4.59 22.13
N PRO A 975 26.46 5.29 21.04
CA PRO A 975 27.43 6.38 20.99
C PRO A 975 26.86 7.79 20.68
N GLN A 976 27.51 8.77 21.30
CA GLN A 976 27.21 10.20 21.40
C GLN A 976 27.34 11.04 20.11
N GLN A 977 27.19 10.47 18.91
CA GLN A 977 27.59 11.15 17.66
C GLN A 977 26.80 12.42 17.29
N LEU A 978 25.61 12.67 17.85
CA LEU A 978 24.70 13.71 17.36
C LEU A 978 24.82 15.10 18.02
N LEU A 979 25.68 15.28 19.03
CA LEU A 979 25.87 16.59 19.70
C LEU A 979 27.31 16.81 20.20
N LEU A 980 28.29 16.48 19.36
CA LEU A 980 29.70 16.80 19.63
C LEU A 980 29.98 18.32 19.48
N ALA A 981 30.11 18.98 20.64
CA ALA A 981 30.90 20.19 20.80
C ALA A 981 31.80 19.97 22.03
N THR A 982 33.09 19.72 21.80
CA THR A 982 34.09 19.43 22.86
C THR A 982 35.16 20.50 22.86
N ALA A 983 35.23 21.28 23.93
CA ALA A 983 36.31 22.25 24.14
C ALA A 983 37.60 21.51 24.56
N LEU A 984 38.65 21.63 23.76
CA LEU A 984 39.90 20.87 23.92
C LEU A 984 40.78 21.51 25.00
N THR A 985 40.39 21.37 26.27
CA THR A 985 41.10 21.93 27.42
C THR A 985 41.80 20.86 28.26
N ALA A 986 42.99 21.17 28.75
CA ALA A 986 43.70 20.38 29.76
C ALA A 986 43.31 20.83 31.20
N SER A 987 42.02 21.01 31.47
CA SER A 987 41.50 21.59 32.72
C SER A 987 40.72 20.56 33.55
N SER A 988 41.25 20.19 34.73
CA SER A 988 40.69 19.11 35.55
C SER A 988 39.64 19.59 36.55
N ARG A 989 38.44 19.99 36.09
CA ARG A 989 37.23 20.09 36.94
C ARG A 989 36.01 19.49 36.22
N ARG A 990 35.07 18.98 37.02
CA ARG A 990 33.79 18.43 36.53
C ARG A 990 32.68 19.47 36.38
N ASP A 991 32.96 20.71 36.75
CA ASP A 991 32.15 21.86 36.34
C ASP A 991 32.30 22.01 34.82
N ALA A 992 31.19 22.22 34.10
CA ALA A 992 31.13 22.04 32.65
C ALA A 992 32.27 22.75 31.89
N ALA A 993 32.93 22.04 30.98
CA ALA A 993 33.82 22.63 30.00
C ALA A 993 32.98 23.52 29.06
N VAL A 994 32.87 24.81 29.40
CA VAL A 994 31.96 25.76 28.76
C VAL A 994 32.26 25.85 27.27
N ILE A 995 31.44 25.16 26.48
CA ILE A 995 31.30 25.45 25.04
C ILE A 995 30.90 26.93 24.96
N PRO A 996 31.66 27.79 24.27
CA PRO A 996 31.33 29.21 24.23
C PRO A 996 29.92 29.39 23.66
N PRO A 997 29.07 30.23 24.28
CA PRO A 997 27.66 30.35 23.90
C PRO A 997 27.53 30.75 22.41
N PRO A 998 26.39 30.45 21.76
CA PRO A 998 26.18 30.65 20.32
C PRO A 998 26.73 31.97 19.75
N GLU A 999 26.45 33.08 20.43
CA GLU A 999 26.93 34.43 20.10
C GLU A 999 28.47 34.53 20.06
N GLN A 1000 29.17 33.92 21.02
CA GLN A 1000 30.63 33.90 21.05
C GLN A 1000 31.21 32.94 20.00
N LEU A 1001 30.53 31.83 19.71
CA LEU A 1001 30.95 30.91 18.65
C LEU A 1001 30.81 31.57 17.26
N ALA A 1002 29.72 32.32 17.03
CA ALA A 1002 29.52 33.13 15.84
C ALA A 1002 30.57 34.24 15.70
N SER A 1003 31.03 34.84 16.81
CA SER A 1003 32.13 35.83 16.79
C SER A 1003 33.50 35.24 16.37
N LEU A 1004 33.66 33.91 16.45
CA LEU A 1004 34.91 33.20 16.18
C LEU A 1004 35.03 32.62 14.76
N VAL A 1005 33.93 32.50 14.01
CA VAL A 1005 33.92 31.92 12.67
C VAL A 1005 33.46 32.94 11.63
N PRO A 1006 34.37 33.50 10.81
CA PRO A 1006 34.02 34.41 9.72
C PRO A 1006 32.96 33.84 8.77
N VAL A 1007 32.07 34.71 8.27
CA VAL A 1007 30.94 34.30 7.42
C VAL A 1007 31.40 33.72 6.08
N ASP A 1008 32.49 34.22 5.50
CA ASP A 1008 33.10 33.66 4.29
C ASP A 1008 33.60 32.21 4.49
N LEU A 1009 34.18 31.94 5.67
CA LEU A 1009 34.69 30.63 6.06
C LEU A 1009 33.54 29.65 6.28
N LEU A 1010 32.52 30.06 7.04
CA LEU A 1010 31.33 29.24 7.29
C LEU A 1010 30.59 28.92 5.99
N VAL A 1011 30.34 29.91 5.14
CA VAL A 1011 29.63 29.71 3.86
C VAL A 1011 30.44 28.86 2.89
N SER A 1012 31.78 29.01 2.84
CA SER A 1012 32.65 28.13 2.06
C SER A 1012 32.51 26.66 2.48
N VAL A 1013 32.53 26.38 3.80
CA VAL A 1013 32.40 25.02 4.34
C VAL A 1013 30.98 24.48 4.17
N GLN A 1014 29.95 25.31 4.36
CA GLN A 1014 28.55 24.94 4.09
C GLN A 1014 28.33 24.55 2.61
N LEU A 1015 28.90 25.32 1.67
CA LEU A 1015 28.79 25.09 0.24
C LEU A 1015 29.50 23.80 -0.21
N PHE A 1016 30.73 23.55 0.28
CA PHE A 1016 31.46 22.30 0.02
C PHE A 1016 30.79 21.06 0.66
N ALA A 1017 30.00 21.27 1.71
CA ALA A 1017 29.12 20.28 2.33
C ALA A 1017 27.74 20.13 1.63
N GLY A 1018 27.52 20.76 0.47
CA GLY A 1018 26.28 20.63 -0.30
C GLY A 1018 25.05 21.29 0.35
N ALA A 1019 25.23 22.39 1.09
CA ALA A 1019 24.12 23.17 1.65
C ALA A 1019 23.36 23.95 0.57
N VAL A 1020 22.02 23.97 0.69
CA VAL A 1020 21.11 24.68 -0.22
C VAL A 1020 20.27 25.77 0.47
N MET A 1021 20.33 25.83 1.80
CA MET A 1021 19.66 26.83 2.65
C MET A 1021 20.68 27.40 3.65
N TYR A 1022 20.60 28.70 3.90
CA TYR A 1022 21.53 29.46 4.72
C TYR A 1022 20.74 30.30 5.74
N GLY A 1023 21.25 30.44 6.95
CA GLY A 1023 20.46 30.93 8.09
C GLY A 1023 20.21 32.43 8.06
N SER A 1024 21.29 33.21 8.07
CA SER A 1024 21.26 34.67 8.17
C SER A 1024 21.32 35.37 6.81
N LEU A 1025 20.93 36.65 6.78
CA LEU A 1025 20.99 37.48 5.56
C LEU A 1025 22.43 37.61 5.03
N GLY A 1026 23.39 37.90 5.90
CA GLY A 1026 24.82 37.95 5.52
C GLY A 1026 25.40 36.63 5.00
N GLN A 1027 24.89 35.47 5.45
CA GLN A 1027 25.25 34.18 4.84
C GLN A 1027 24.73 34.06 3.40
N ARG A 1028 23.53 34.61 3.11
CA ARG A 1028 22.95 34.61 1.75
C ARG A 1028 23.65 35.62 0.83
N GLU A 1029 24.03 36.79 1.33
CA GLU A 1029 24.86 37.77 0.60
C GLU A 1029 26.24 37.22 0.27
N GLN A 1030 26.91 36.59 1.25
CA GLN A 1030 28.20 35.95 1.03
C GLN A 1030 28.11 34.76 0.06
N LEU A 1031 27.02 33.97 0.12
CA LEU A 1031 26.74 32.93 -0.86
C LEU A 1031 26.55 33.51 -2.26
N HIS A 1032 25.75 34.58 -2.38
CA HIS A 1032 25.52 35.31 -3.63
C HIS A 1032 26.86 35.78 -4.25
N GLY A 1033 27.73 36.43 -3.47
CA GLY A 1033 29.07 36.81 -3.92
C GLY A 1033 29.95 35.64 -4.38
N LEU A 1034 29.80 34.45 -3.79
CA LEU A 1034 30.55 33.25 -4.18
C LEU A 1034 30.05 32.61 -5.48
N VAL A 1035 28.73 32.55 -5.71
CA VAL A 1035 28.11 31.71 -6.78
C VAL A 1035 27.30 32.46 -7.84
N THR A 1036 27.18 33.80 -7.78
CA THR A 1036 26.46 34.60 -8.80
C THR A 1036 26.90 34.24 -10.21
N GLY A 1037 25.95 33.86 -11.07
CA GLY A 1037 26.20 33.44 -12.45
C GLY A 1037 26.88 32.06 -12.62
N LYS A 1038 27.33 31.42 -11.53
CA LYS A 1038 28.05 30.13 -11.54
C LYS A 1038 27.10 28.94 -11.36
N ARG A 1039 25.92 28.97 -11.98
CA ARG A 1039 24.86 27.95 -11.83
C ARG A 1039 25.36 26.51 -12.08
N GLY A 1040 26.24 26.32 -13.08
CA GLY A 1040 26.86 25.03 -13.36
C GLY A 1040 27.72 24.50 -12.21
N ALA A 1041 28.46 25.39 -11.53
CA ALA A 1041 29.27 25.02 -10.36
C ALA A 1041 28.40 24.56 -9.18
N ALA A 1042 27.29 25.25 -8.93
CA ALA A 1042 26.33 24.84 -7.90
C ALA A 1042 25.67 23.49 -8.22
N GLN A 1043 25.39 23.21 -9.49
CA GLN A 1043 24.86 21.91 -9.94
C GLN A 1043 25.89 20.79 -9.78
N GLU A 1044 27.16 21.03 -10.14
CA GLU A 1044 28.26 20.09 -9.98
C GLU A 1044 28.52 19.75 -8.49
N LEU A 1045 28.57 20.76 -7.61
CA LEU A 1045 28.72 20.57 -6.15
C LEU A 1045 27.58 19.75 -5.52
N LEU A 1046 26.35 19.87 -6.02
CA LEU A 1046 25.23 19.05 -5.55
C LEU A 1046 25.29 17.62 -6.10
N ALA A 1047 25.76 17.44 -7.34
CA ALA A 1047 25.99 16.12 -7.93
C ALA A 1047 27.07 15.34 -7.15
N TRP A 1048 28.17 15.97 -6.75
CA TRP A 1048 29.21 15.40 -5.87
C TRP A 1048 28.65 14.86 -4.53
N ARG A 1049 27.45 15.29 -4.12
CA ARG A 1049 26.81 14.92 -2.85
C ARG A 1049 25.52 14.12 -3.04
N GLY A 1050 25.24 13.62 -4.26
CA GLY A 1050 24.03 12.86 -4.59
C GLY A 1050 22.72 13.64 -4.53
N ARG A 1051 22.76 14.98 -4.40
CA ARG A 1051 21.59 15.83 -4.15
C ARG A 1051 20.89 16.28 -5.44
N LEU A 1052 20.35 15.30 -6.18
CA LEU A 1052 19.55 15.54 -7.38
C LEU A 1052 18.05 15.67 -7.07
N HIS A 1053 17.65 16.75 -6.40
CA HIS A 1053 16.24 17.14 -6.28
C HIS A 1053 16.05 18.65 -6.02
N LEU A 1054 15.09 19.24 -6.74
CA LEU A 1054 14.46 20.55 -6.50
C LEU A 1054 15.39 21.71 -6.09
N LEU A 1055 16.17 22.23 -7.05
CA LEU A 1055 16.83 23.54 -6.93
C LEU A 1055 15.84 24.69 -6.69
N ALA A 1056 14.67 24.63 -7.34
CA ALA A 1056 13.70 25.72 -7.40
C ALA A 1056 13.31 26.23 -5.99
N ARG A 1057 13.52 27.53 -5.75
CA ARG A 1057 13.26 28.27 -4.48
C ARG A 1057 14.29 28.10 -3.36
N SER A 1058 15.34 27.28 -3.53
CA SER A 1058 16.46 27.23 -2.57
C SER A 1058 17.20 28.57 -2.46
N ASP A 1059 18.00 28.77 -1.41
CA ASP A 1059 18.88 29.95 -1.29
C ASP A 1059 20.02 29.88 -2.32
N LEU A 1060 20.52 28.67 -2.61
CA LEU A 1060 21.57 28.44 -3.60
C LEU A 1060 21.10 28.72 -5.04
N ASP A 1061 19.90 28.32 -5.43
CA ASP A 1061 19.31 28.63 -6.74
C ASP A 1061 19.03 30.13 -6.90
N ARG A 1062 18.54 30.80 -5.84
CA ARG A 1062 18.40 32.26 -5.81
C ARG A 1062 19.76 32.96 -6.00
N ALA A 1063 20.78 32.55 -5.23
CA ALA A 1063 22.14 33.06 -5.35
C ALA A 1063 22.79 32.83 -6.73
N CYS A 1064 22.44 31.76 -7.44
CA CYS A 1064 22.91 31.51 -8.81
C CYS A 1064 22.20 32.37 -9.86
N ASN A 1065 20.91 32.66 -9.67
CA ASN A 1065 20.02 33.19 -10.72
C ASN A 1065 19.74 34.70 -10.62
N GLN A 1066 19.90 35.31 -9.44
CA GLN A 1066 19.56 36.73 -9.25
C GLN A 1066 20.77 37.63 -9.52
N GLN A 1067 20.65 38.53 -10.49
CA GLN A 1067 21.34 39.81 -10.37
C GLN A 1067 20.66 40.58 -9.22
N LEU A 1068 21.45 41.22 -8.36
CA LEU A 1068 20.93 42.04 -7.25
C LEU A 1068 20.05 43.16 -7.82
N PRO A 1069 18.81 43.34 -7.31
CA PRO A 1069 18.13 44.62 -7.43
C PRO A 1069 19.04 45.71 -6.84
N ALA A 1070 19.22 46.82 -7.55
CA ALA A 1070 19.96 47.95 -7.00
C ALA A 1070 19.25 48.44 -5.72
N THR A 1071 19.99 48.55 -4.63
CA THR A 1071 19.45 48.91 -3.31
C THR A 1071 18.81 50.30 -3.33
N GLN A 1072 17.50 50.36 -3.25
CA GLN A 1072 16.81 51.53 -2.70
C GLN A 1072 16.74 51.35 -1.17
N PRO A 1073 17.11 52.37 -0.38
CA PRO A 1073 17.05 52.29 1.08
C PRO A 1073 15.67 52.71 1.61
N GLU A 1074 15.01 51.81 2.32
CA GLU A 1074 13.98 52.08 3.35
C GLU A 1074 13.95 50.90 4.34
#